data_AF-A0A353V4M2-F1
#
_entry.id   AF-A0A353V4M2-F1
#
_cell.length_a   1.000
_cell.length_b   1.000
_cell.length_c   1.000
_cell.angle_alpha   90.00
_cell.angle_beta   90.00
_cell.angle_gamma   90.00
#
_symmetry.space_group_name_H-M   'P 1'
#
loop_
_entity.id
_entity.type
_entity.pdbx_description
1 polymer ?
#
loop_
_entity_poly.entity_id
_entity_poly.type
_entity_poly.pdbx_seq_one_letter_code
_entity_poly.pdbx_strand_id
1 'polypeptide(L)'
;MAGRTDAVLGAADRRGQRRPGRGATVGKRRSRRVKASSPRAKRPTAVERTEAALREREAGYRALFEAVPVALLRTTSDGRILHANPALLQLFGYPDLRTLQAVNAREVWVDRAERLRFVELIEREGVVRGLEVRWGRRDGVPIDIRLHVRALRDPDSGAVSYEGSLEDVTEQKRAREARSWLAAIVESSGDAIIGTTPEGLIQSWNAGAERLYGYPAAEAIGRSIEITAAPERVEEIHEVRRRVHAGEHVSGLEAVRRHKDGTAIHVSLSVSPILHAGQLAGLSIVARDISERLRAGEALRRANRALRALGACNDALGRATEAGALLGEICRIVVEVGGYRLAWVGVAEDDPGRSLRPVAHAGDEEGYLQTIEATWADAPRGRGPAGVAIRTGQPSVCRDVLNDPAFAPWRDEALARGYASVLAVPLALDGPSRGVLTISAAEPDAFDAEEVRLIAELAADTAYGLEALRVRAERARAVEALRRSEAYFRALTENALDIVTVIDRENRIRYESPAVERVLGYRPDELLGRSAIDLVHPDDARAVARMIDARRDVPRATASLEFRFRHRDGSWRILEAIGRNLLDDPTVGGIVVNSRDITERRRAEEAVRNILESIGEGFVAIDRQERFTYVNRRAEQLLRRRRGELLGRNVWEAFPEAVGSAFFRECRRAMDEQAAVRFEEFYAPLDAWFEVRAYPSPDGLSAYFDDVGERRRADERLRQAEKLTTLGSLISGVAHELNNPLTVVTGFAHLLAGAPDVPERVKRRLGQINVQAERAAKIVKNLLTFARQQPPEQRPVRLPELVDQALDLLAYQLGVNTIQVRRDFPAGVVELAADPDQLLQVLLNLLQNALHAMAGIARERVVSVRIAPAGGRVRLEVEDTGPGIPAAILDRIFDPFFTTKPPGQGTGLGLSICYGIVKAHGGDIAVENVPGGGARFVVDLPIGVLPAVPPRPAAPAVAQGPATDRARILVVDDEPEILSLLSEVLESSGHRVSTAANGRTALERIARGEVYDLVLLDVKMPEIDGRTVFEELERDHPELARRVIFSTGDVISDDTREFIQASGRPAVMKPFVSDDIERVLRTTLANLH
;
A
#
# COMPACT_ATOMS: atom_id res chain seq x y z
N MET A 1 5.31 48.77 32.55
CA MET A 1 5.22 49.41 31.23
C MET A 1 3.91 48.91 30.62
N ALA A 2 2.89 49.69 30.24
CA ALA A 2 2.80 51.02 29.59
C ALA A 2 3.28 50.98 28.11
N GLY A 3 2.55 51.48 27.09
CA GLY A 3 1.15 51.98 26.97
C GLY A 3 0.29 51.11 26.03
N ARG A 4 -0.90 51.46 25.49
CA ARG A 4 -1.55 52.76 25.15
C ARG A 4 -0.72 53.61 24.16
N THR A 5 -1.29 54.22 23.11
CA THR A 5 -2.66 54.76 22.90
C THR A 5 -3.11 54.71 21.41
N ASP A 6 -4.44 54.79 21.17
CA ASP A 6 -5.27 55.49 20.15
C ASP A 6 -4.73 55.79 18.72
N ALA A 7 -5.52 56.01 17.65
CA ALA A 7 -6.90 56.50 17.45
C ALA A 7 -7.40 56.03 16.02
N VAL A 8 -8.40 56.51 15.23
CA VAL A 8 -9.62 57.39 15.20
C VAL A 8 -10.28 57.13 13.80
N LEU A 9 -11.55 57.37 13.37
CA LEU A 9 -12.79 58.07 13.77
C LEU A 9 -14.00 57.38 13.05
N GLY A 10 -15.27 57.77 13.32
CA GLY A 10 -16.43 57.51 12.42
C GLY A 10 -17.82 57.53 13.10
N ALA A 11 -18.79 58.28 12.58
CA ALA A 11 -20.17 58.43 13.12
C ALA A 11 -21.24 58.31 11.98
N ALA A 12 -22.57 58.31 12.16
CA ALA A 12 -23.44 58.71 13.29
C ALA A 12 -24.88 58.08 13.29
N ASP A 13 -25.52 58.07 14.49
CA ASP A 13 -26.94 58.41 14.88
C ASP A 13 -28.03 58.41 13.75
N ARG A 14 -29.21 57.72 13.83
CA ARG A 14 -30.41 58.15 14.63
C ARG A 14 -31.59 57.15 14.80
N ARG A 15 -32.06 57.02 16.06
CA ARG A 15 -33.47 56.96 16.60
C ARG A 15 -34.47 55.85 16.12
N GLY A 16 -35.39 55.32 16.97
CA GLY A 16 -35.54 55.40 18.45
C GLY A 16 -36.95 55.07 19.03
N GLN A 17 -37.04 54.99 20.38
CA GLN A 17 -38.25 54.97 21.27
C GLN A 17 -39.07 53.65 21.40
N ARG A 18 -39.25 52.99 22.58
CA ARG A 18 -39.95 53.27 23.88
C ARG A 18 -41.47 52.94 23.85
N ARG A 19 -42.17 52.41 24.89
CA ARG A 19 -41.91 52.04 26.31
C ARG A 19 -43.01 51.07 26.86
N PRO A 20 -42.89 50.45 28.07
CA PRO A 20 -43.87 49.48 28.64
C PRO A 20 -44.63 49.93 29.93
N GLY A 21 -45.65 49.14 30.34
CA GLY A 21 -46.36 49.19 31.66
C GLY A 21 -47.29 47.95 31.82
N ARG A 22 -47.37 47.23 32.95
CA ARG A 22 -47.93 47.52 34.30
C ARG A 22 -49.47 47.56 34.39
N GLY A 23 -50.06 46.75 35.28
CA GLY A 23 -51.40 46.99 35.87
C GLY A 23 -52.22 45.73 36.19
N ALA A 24 -52.78 45.65 37.41
CA ALA A 24 -53.79 44.66 37.79
C ALA A 24 -54.78 45.27 38.80
N THR A 25 -56.09 45.04 38.65
CA THR A 25 -57.10 45.35 39.68
C THR A 25 -58.44 44.61 39.47
N VAL A 26 -59.24 44.54 40.52
CA VAL A 26 -60.52 43.80 40.63
C VAL A 26 -61.73 44.63 40.19
N GLY A 27 -62.77 43.99 39.62
CA GLY A 27 -64.08 44.63 39.35
C GLY A 27 -65.29 43.67 39.43
N LYS A 28 -66.17 43.85 40.42
CA LYS A 28 -67.49 43.18 40.53
C LYS A 28 -68.58 44.01 39.83
N ARG A 29 -69.55 43.40 39.11
CA ARG A 29 -70.91 44.00 38.95
C ARG A 29 -72.05 43.03 38.55
N ARG A 30 -72.97 42.86 39.51
CA ARG A 30 -74.44 42.59 39.42
C ARG A 30 -75.07 42.03 38.13
N SER A 31 -75.49 40.77 38.22
CA SER A 31 -76.89 40.28 38.14
C SER A 31 -77.98 41.12 37.42
N ARG A 32 -78.77 40.45 36.56
CA ARG A 32 -80.19 40.75 36.30
C ARG A 32 -81.04 39.47 36.37
N ARG A 33 -82.21 39.54 37.01
CA ARG A 33 -83.26 38.50 37.00
C ARG A 33 -84.29 38.83 35.92
N VAL A 34 -84.87 37.80 35.31
CA VAL A 34 -86.14 37.88 34.56
C VAL A 34 -87.13 36.90 35.23
N LYS A 35 -88.41 37.27 35.31
CA LYS A 35 -89.49 36.39 35.79
C LYS A 35 -90.15 35.69 34.60
N ALA A 36 -90.50 34.42 34.77
CA ALA A 36 -91.49 33.72 33.95
C ALA A 36 -92.50 33.03 34.88
N SER A 37 -93.76 32.92 34.45
CA SER A 37 -94.90 32.51 35.27
C SER A 37 -95.40 31.11 34.92
N SER A 38 -95.60 30.25 35.92
CA SER A 38 -96.16 28.90 35.73
C SER A 38 -97.68 28.92 35.53
N PRO A 39 -98.21 28.22 34.50
CA PRO A 39 -99.60 27.76 34.48
C PRO A 39 -99.79 26.55 35.41
N ARG A 40 -101.00 26.38 35.97
CA ARG A 40 -101.37 25.17 36.73
C ARG A 40 -101.79 24.04 35.77
N ALA A 41 -101.02 22.97 35.70
CA ALA A 41 -101.46 21.70 35.08
C ALA A 41 -102.27 20.85 36.07
N LYS A 42 -103.17 20.00 35.55
CA LYS A 42 -103.96 19.04 36.36
C LYS A 42 -103.07 17.91 36.88
N ARG A 43 -103.45 17.28 38.00
CA ARG A 43 -102.76 16.08 38.51
C ARG A 43 -103.01 14.87 37.58
N PRO A 44 -101.97 14.19 37.08
CA PRO A 44 -102.12 12.95 36.32
C PRO A 44 -102.59 11.78 37.20
N THR A 45 -103.24 10.82 36.54
CA THR A 45 -103.84 9.60 37.11
C THR A 45 -102.80 8.52 37.44
N ALA A 46 -103.24 7.38 37.98
CA ALA A 46 -102.35 6.30 38.41
C ALA A 46 -101.54 5.69 37.25
N VAL A 47 -102.15 5.50 36.07
CA VAL A 47 -101.48 4.91 34.90
C VAL A 47 -100.36 5.81 34.38
N GLU A 48 -100.64 7.11 34.29
CA GLU A 48 -99.68 8.14 33.87
C GLU A 48 -98.48 8.23 34.84
N ARG A 49 -98.65 7.91 36.13
CA ARG A 49 -97.54 7.82 37.09
C ARG A 49 -96.62 6.62 36.82
N THR A 50 -97.17 5.46 36.50
CA THR A 50 -96.37 4.29 36.11
C THR A 50 -95.61 4.53 34.80
N GLU A 51 -96.24 5.15 33.79
CA GLU A 51 -95.52 5.54 32.57
C GLU A 51 -94.44 6.60 32.83
N ALA A 52 -94.72 7.61 33.66
CA ALA A 52 -93.74 8.64 34.00
C ALA A 52 -92.53 8.05 34.75
N ALA A 53 -92.77 7.18 35.75
CA ALA A 53 -91.70 6.52 36.49
C ALA A 53 -90.90 5.54 35.62
N LEU A 54 -91.54 4.86 34.66
CA LEU A 54 -90.83 4.03 33.68
C LEU A 54 -89.95 4.88 32.75
N ARG A 55 -90.49 5.97 32.18
CA ARG A 55 -89.73 6.90 31.32
C ARG A 55 -88.59 7.60 32.07
N GLU A 56 -88.79 7.98 33.33
CA GLU A 56 -87.76 8.57 34.19
C GLU A 56 -86.64 7.56 34.51
N ARG A 57 -87.00 6.31 34.81
CA ARG A 57 -86.05 5.20 35.00
C ARG A 57 -85.28 4.90 33.71
N GLU A 58 -85.95 4.78 32.57
CA GLU A 58 -85.31 4.55 31.26
C GLU A 58 -84.38 5.71 30.85
N ALA A 59 -84.80 6.96 31.06
CA ALA A 59 -83.95 8.12 30.83
C ALA A 59 -82.72 8.12 31.74
N GLY A 60 -82.87 7.74 33.02
CA GLY A 60 -81.75 7.56 33.95
C GLY A 60 -80.77 6.46 33.52
N TYR A 61 -81.27 5.29 33.11
CA TYR A 61 -80.42 4.22 32.57
C TYR A 61 -79.70 4.63 31.29
N ARG A 62 -80.39 5.33 30.37
CA ARG A 62 -79.79 5.83 29.14
C ARG A 62 -78.70 6.88 29.40
N ALA A 63 -78.97 7.84 30.28
CA ALA A 63 -78.00 8.86 30.66
C ALA A 63 -76.75 8.25 31.33
N LEU A 64 -76.91 7.21 32.17
CA LEU A 64 -75.77 6.48 32.74
C LEU A 64 -74.97 5.71 31.68
N PHE A 65 -75.65 5.01 30.76
CA PHE A 65 -75.00 4.27 29.67
C PHE A 65 -74.22 5.21 28.74
N GLU A 66 -74.77 6.38 28.42
CA GLU A 66 -74.16 7.40 27.56
C GLU A 66 -73.01 8.16 28.25
N ALA A 67 -73.05 8.34 29.58
CA ALA A 67 -72.06 9.11 30.34
C ALA A 67 -70.85 8.31 30.84
N VAL A 68 -70.88 6.97 30.80
CA VAL A 68 -69.74 6.14 31.25
C VAL A 68 -68.59 6.19 30.23
N PRO A 69 -67.36 6.59 30.64
CA PRO A 69 -66.21 6.76 29.74
C PRO A 69 -65.49 5.43 29.42
N VAL A 70 -66.17 4.30 29.59
CA VAL A 70 -65.70 2.96 29.19
C VAL A 70 -66.53 2.54 27.99
N ALA A 71 -65.90 1.95 26.97
CA ALA A 71 -66.61 1.50 25.78
C ALA A 71 -67.51 0.30 26.13
N LEU A 72 -68.82 0.47 25.98
CA LEU A 72 -69.84 -0.55 26.29
C LEU A 72 -70.54 -1.01 25.00
N LEU A 73 -70.70 -2.32 24.86
CA LEU A 73 -71.31 -2.98 23.71
C LEU A 73 -72.29 -4.06 24.15
N ARG A 74 -73.45 -4.13 23.49
CA ARG A 74 -74.34 -5.29 23.53
C ARG A 74 -74.66 -5.76 22.11
N THR A 75 -74.52 -7.06 21.87
CA THR A 75 -74.75 -7.74 20.59
C THR A 75 -75.68 -8.94 20.76
N THR A 76 -76.18 -9.50 19.67
CA THR A 76 -76.68 -10.88 19.61
C THR A 76 -75.51 -11.88 19.47
N SER A 77 -75.76 -13.17 19.69
CA SER A 77 -74.76 -14.22 19.42
C SER A 77 -74.37 -14.34 17.93
N ASP A 78 -75.25 -13.93 17.00
CA ASP A 78 -74.92 -13.76 15.57
C ASP A 78 -74.09 -12.49 15.26
N GLY A 79 -73.78 -11.66 16.27
CA GLY A 79 -72.87 -10.52 16.19
C GLY A 79 -73.50 -9.19 15.77
N ARG A 80 -74.81 -9.15 15.51
CA ARG A 80 -75.53 -7.90 15.24
C ARG A 80 -75.49 -7.00 16.48
N ILE A 81 -75.08 -5.74 16.29
CA ILE A 81 -74.97 -4.75 17.36
C ILE A 81 -76.36 -4.26 17.76
N LEU A 82 -76.71 -4.42 19.04
CA LEU A 82 -77.98 -3.99 19.62
C LEU A 82 -77.84 -2.58 20.23
N HIS A 83 -76.84 -2.41 21.09
CA HIS A 83 -76.55 -1.13 21.75
C HIS A 83 -75.04 -0.89 21.84
N ALA A 84 -74.63 0.36 21.68
CA ALA A 84 -73.27 0.83 21.91
C ALA A 84 -73.31 2.24 22.50
N ASN A 85 -72.39 2.58 23.40
CA ASN A 85 -72.32 3.91 24.00
C ASN A 85 -71.35 4.85 23.23
N PRO A 86 -71.36 6.16 23.51
CA PRO A 86 -70.48 7.13 22.84
C PRO A 86 -68.99 6.81 22.96
N ALA A 87 -68.55 6.21 24.08
CA ALA A 87 -67.17 5.79 24.26
C ALA A 87 -66.75 4.69 23.27
N LEU A 88 -67.63 3.74 22.92
CA LEU A 88 -67.34 2.75 21.87
C LEU A 88 -67.27 3.39 20.48
N LEU A 89 -68.15 4.34 20.18
CA LEU A 89 -68.14 5.07 18.90
C LEU A 89 -66.83 5.84 18.71
N GLN A 90 -66.36 6.53 19.76
CA GLN A 90 -65.05 7.19 19.78
C GLN A 90 -63.89 6.19 19.65
N LEU A 91 -63.93 5.08 20.40
CA LEU A 91 -62.88 4.06 20.40
C LEU A 91 -62.64 3.44 19.02
N PHE A 92 -63.69 3.26 18.21
CA PHE A 92 -63.62 2.61 16.89
C PHE A 92 -63.72 3.57 15.68
N GLY A 93 -63.93 4.88 15.90
CA GLY A 93 -63.96 5.90 14.84
C GLY A 93 -65.30 6.02 14.09
N TYR A 94 -66.40 5.58 14.68
CA TYR A 94 -67.75 5.65 14.08
C TYR A 94 -68.46 6.95 14.47
N PRO A 95 -69.06 7.70 13.51
CA PRO A 95 -69.70 8.99 13.79
C PRO A 95 -71.02 8.87 14.56
N ASP A 96 -71.74 7.76 14.40
CA ASP A 96 -73.03 7.53 15.05
C ASP A 96 -73.36 6.04 15.18
N LEU A 97 -74.34 5.73 16.05
CA LEU A 97 -74.78 4.36 16.32
C LEU A 97 -75.30 3.60 15.10
N ARG A 98 -75.92 4.27 14.11
CA ARG A 98 -76.46 3.61 12.90
C ARG A 98 -75.33 3.12 12.00
N THR A 99 -74.28 3.94 11.82
CA THR A 99 -73.10 3.53 11.04
C THR A 99 -72.35 2.37 11.68
N LEU A 100 -72.34 2.26 13.01
CA LEU A 100 -71.81 1.09 13.71
C LEU A 100 -72.75 -0.13 13.62
N GLN A 101 -74.06 0.05 13.79
CA GLN A 101 -75.06 -1.03 13.69
C GLN A 101 -75.15 -1.66 12.30
N ALA A 102 -74.64 -1.01 11.25
CA ALA A 102 -74.50 -1.58 9.92
C ALA A 102 -73.34 -2.59 9.78
N VAL A 103 -72.43 -2.66 10.76
CA VAL A 103 -71.28 -3.57 10.79
C VAL A 103 -71.57 -4.72 11.76
N ASN A 104 -71.21 -5.97 11.39
CA ASN A 104 -71.35 -7.08 12.30
C ASN A 104 -70.13 -7.14 13.25
N ALA A 105 -70.35 -7.30 14.56
CA ALA A 105 -69.27 -7.42 15.55
C ALA A 105 -68.43 -8.71 15.44
N ARG A 106 -68.66 -9.52 14.40
CA ARG A 106 -67.79 -10.63 13.97
C ARG A 106 -66.75 -10.21 12.92
N GLU A 107 -66.99 -9.12 12.20
CA GLU A 107 -66.14 -8.61 11.10
C GLU A 107 -64.99 -7.74 11.61
N VAL A 108 -65.14 -7.15 12.81
CA VAL A 108 -64.09 -6.37 13.47
C VAL A 108 -62.94 -7.21 14.02
N TRP A 109 -63.03 -8.54 14.02
CA TRP A 109 -61.98 -9.44 14.54
C TRP A 109 -60.87 -9.63 13.52
N VAL A 110 -59.64 -9.24 13.86
CA VAL A 110 -58.49 -9.35 12.95
C VAL A 110 -57.96 -10.78 12.89
N ASP A 111 -57.91 -11.49 14.03
CA ASP A 111 -57.63 -12.92 14.07
C ASP A 111 -58.90 -13.77 14.25
N ARG A 112 -59.08 -14.72 13.32
CA ARG A 112 -60.15 -15.73 13.37
C ARG A 112 -59.98 -16.71 14.53
N ALA A 113 -58.75 -17.01 14.96
CA ALA A 113 -58.48 -17.93 16.07
C ALA A 113 -58.75 -17.28 17.45
N GLU A 114 -58.42 -16.00 17.65
CA GLU A 114 -58.93 -15.21 18.78
C GLU A 114 -60.46 -15.21 18.85
N ARG A 115 -61.13 -14.97 17.71
CA ARG A 115 -62.60 -14.99 17.66
C ARG A 115 -63.19 -16.37 18.02
N LEU A 116 -62.57 -17.46 17.58
CA LEU A 116 -63.01 -18.82 17.93
C LEU A 116 -62.80 -19.11 19.44
N ARG A 117 -61.63 -18.75 20.00
CA ARG A 117 -61.34 -18.86 21.44
C ARG A 117 -62.34 -18.07 22.30
N PHE A 118 -62.72 -16.88 21.86
CA PHE A 118 -63.76 -16.08 22.54
C PHE A 118 -65.12 -16.78 22.53
N VAL A 119 -65.55 -17.33 21.38
CA VAL A 119 -66.84 -18.04 21.25
C VAL A 119 -66.88 -19.29 22.13
N GLU A 120 -65.83 -20.12 22.11
CA GLU A 120 -65.74 -21.30 22.98
C GLU A 120 -65.86 -20.91 24.46
N LEU A 121 -65.13 -19.87 24.89
CA LEU A 121 -65.07 -19.46 26.29
C LEU A 121 -66.40 -18.85 26.77
N ILE A 122 -67.06 -18.01 25.96
CA ILE A 122 -68.36 -17.42 26.33
C ILE A 122 -69.51 -18.44 26.30
N GLU A 123 -69.45 -19.45 25.43
CA GLU A 123 -70.43 -20.54 25.39
C GLU A 123 -70.24 -21.56 26.52
N ARG A 124 -68.99 -21.83 26.92
CA ARG A 124 -68.66 -22.73 28.05
C ARG A 124 -68.94 -22.12 29.42
N GLU A 125 -68.53 -20.87 29.64
CA GLU A 125 -68.47 -20.27 30.98
C GLU A 125 -69.53 -19.18 31.20
N GLY A 126 -70.23 -18.74 30.15
CA GLY A 126 -71.23 -17.66 30.20
C GLY A 126 -70.65 -16.28 30.50
N VAL A 127 -69.36 -16.17 30.82
CA VAL A 127 -68.65 -14.92 31.06
C VAL A 127 -67.18 -15.04 30.64
N VAL A 128 -66.66 -14.00 30.01
CA VAL A 128 -65.26 -13.82 29.62
C VAL A 128 -64.74 -12.57 30.33
N ARG A 129 -63.54 -12.63 30.91
CA ARG A 129 -62.93 -11.51 31.65
C ARG A 129 -61.46 -11.36 31.28
N GLY A 130 -61.04 -10.15 30.92
CA GLY A 130 -59.63 -9.83 30.66
C GLY A 130 -59.05 -10.45 29.39
N LEU A 131 -59.89 -10.88 28.43
CA LEU A 131 -59.40 -11.52 27.21
C LEU A 131 -58.87 -10.43 26.25
N GLU A 132 -57.56 -10.37 26.08
CA GLU A 132 -56.90 -9.46 25.14
C GLU A 132 -56.93 -10.04 23.72
N VAL A 133 -57.41 -9.23 22.77
CA VAL A 133 -57.66 -9.60 21.36
C VAL A 133 -57.40 -8.41 20.45
N ARG A 134 -57.21 -8.63 19.14
CA ARG A 134 -56.96 -7.58 18.15
C ARG A 134 -58.19 -7.32 17.30
N TRP A 135 -58.76 -6.11 17.42
CA TRP A 135 -59.91 -5.66 16.64
C TRP A 135 -59.54 -4.52 15.69
N GLY A 136 -60.18 -4.46 14.52
CA GLY A 136 -59.99 -3.40 13.54
C GLY A 136 -60.84 -2.16 13.85
N ARG A 137 -60.23 -0.97 13.75
CA ARG A 137 -60.95 0.31 13.66
C ARG A 137 -61.55 0.52 12.27
N ARG A 138 -62.47 1.49 12.16
CA ARG A 138 -63.11 1.89 10.90
C ARG A 138 -62.14 2.41 9.84
N ASP A 139 -60.99 2.93 10.25
CA ASP A 139 -59.89 3.39 9.39
C ASP A 139 -58.97 2.25 8.90
N GLY A 140 -59.24 1.00 9.32
CA GLY A 140 -58.43 -0.18 9.02
C GLY A 140 -57.28 -0.42 9.98
N VAL A 141 -57.03 0.47 10.96
CA VAL A 141 -55.93 0.30 11.92
C VAL A 141 -56.33 -0.73 12.99
N PRO A 142 -55.54 -1.80 13.20
CA PRO A 142 -55.79 -2.74 14.29
C PRO A 142 -55.40 -2.14 15.64
N ILE A 143 -56.26 -2.34 16.64
CA ILE A 143 -56.03 -1.99 18.05
C ILE A 143 -56.13 -3.23 18.94
N ASP A 144 -55.34 -3.26 19.99
CA ASP A 144 -55.34 -4.33 20.99
C ASP A 144 -56.36 -3.97 22.10
N ILE A 145 -57.40 -4.79 22.23
CA ILE A 145 -58.55 -4.58 23.10
C ILE A 145 -58.61 -5.65 24.19
N ARG A 146 -58.82 -5.25 25.44
CA ARG A 146 -59.17 -6.16 26.54
C ARG A 146 -60.69 -6.24 26.69
N LEU A 147 -61.24 -7.45 26.56
CA LEU A 147 -62.67 -7.74 26.60
C LEU A 147 -63.13 -8.28 27.97
N HIS A 148 -64.24 -7.75 28.47
CA HIS A 148 -64.99 -8.30 29.60
C HIS A 148 -66.47 -8.41 29.20
N VAL A 149 -66.97 -9.63 28.93
CA VAL A 149 -68.26 -9.88 28.28
C VAL A 149 -69.04 -10.97 29.01
N ARG A 150 -70.36 -10.84 29.12
CA ARG A 150 -71.27 -11.86 29.67
C ARG A 150 -72.35 -12.25 28.66
N ALA A 151 -72.78 -13.51 28.73
CA ALA A 151 -73.97 -14.00 28.05
C ALA A 151 -75.23 -13.73 28.87
N LEU A 152 -76.26 -13.21 28.21
CA LEU A 152 -77.59 -12.95 28.74
C LEU A 152 -78.60 -13.69 27.87
N ARG A 153 -79.35 -14.63 28.47
CA ARG A 153 -80.47 -15.30 27.83
C ARG A 153 -81.76 -14.53 28.11
N ASP A 154 -82.53 -14.29 27.06
CA ASP A 154 -83.90 -13.78 27.14
C ASP A 154 -84.81 -14.90 27.72
N PRO A 155 -85.57 -14.65 28.81
CA PRO A 155 -86.43 -15.66 29.42
C PRO A 155 -87.68 -16.00 28.61
N ASP A 156 -88.15 -15.09 27.75
CA ASP A 156 -89.38 -15.25 26.96
C ASP A 156 -89.10 -15.80 25.56
N SER A 157 -87.96 -15.42 24.95
CA SER A 157 -87.58 -15.87 23.59
C SER A 157 -86.44 -16.89 23.53
N GLY A 158 -85.74 -17.14 24.65
CA GLY A 158 -84.56 -18.02 24.71
C GLY A 158 -83.30 -17.48 24.01
N ALA A 159 -83.38 -16.32 23.35
CA ALA A 159 -82.29 -15.74 22.56
C ALA A 159 -81.07 -15.38 23.41
N VAL A 160 -79.87 -15.58 22.86
CA VAL A 160 -78.61 -15.22 23.51
C VAL A 160 -78.12 -13.86 23.02
N SER A 161 -77.87 -12.95 23.96
CA SER A 161 -77.18 -11.68 23.72
C SER A 161 -75.88 -11.61 24.53
N TYR A 162 -74.85 -10.99 23.98
CA TYR A 162 -73.59 -10.74 24.66
C TYR A 162 -73.50 -9.27 25.06
N GLU A 163 -73.13 -8.98 26.29
CA GLU A 163 -73.02 -7.62 26.83
C GLU A 163 -71.68 -7.46 27.55
N GLY A 164 -70.93 -6.39 27.27
CA GLY A 164 -69.60 -6.23 27.84
C GLY A 164 -68.96 -4.86 27.70
N SER A 165 -67.81 -4.72 28.35
CA SER A 165 -66.92 -3.56 28.29
C SER A 165 -65.63 -3.88 27.53
N LEU A 166 -65.10 -2.87 26.85
CA LEU A 166 -63.92 -2.92 26.01
C LEU A 166 -62.93 -1.82 26.48
N GLU A 167 -61.65 -2.19 26.61
CA GLU A 167 -60.57 -1.30 27.03
C GLU A 167 -59.45 -1.32 25.98
N ASP A 168 -58.97 -0.16 25.53
CA ASP A 168 -57.81 -0.04 24.64
C ASP A 168 -56.53 -0.23 25.46
N VAL A 169 -55.75 -1.27 25.13
CA VAL A 169 -54.49 -1.59 25.82
C VAL A 169 -53.27 -1.41 24.90
N THR A 170 -53.47 -0.85 23.70
CA THR A 170 -52.46 -0.80 22.63
C THR A 170 -51.16 -0.11 23.07
N GLU A 171 -51.24 1.04 23.73
CA GLU A 171 -50.05 1.75 24.23
C GLU A 171 -49.37 1.03 25.40
N GLN A 172 -50.15 0.52 26.36
CA GLN A 172 -49.61 -0.23 27.52
C GLN A 172 -48.87 -1.49 27.08
N LYS A 173 -49.44 -2.22 26.12
CA LYS A 173 -48.88 -3.43 25.52
C LYS A 173 -47.59 -3.12 24.78
N ARG A 174 -47.59 -2.14 23.87
CA ARG A 174 -46.38 -1.69 23.15
C ARG A 174 -45.27 -1.21 24.10
N ALA A 175 -45.61 -0.45 25.15
CA ALA A 175 -44.62 0.01 26.13
C ALA A 175 -44.00 -1.14 26.94
N ARG A 176 -44.82 -2.15 27.30
CA ARG A 176 -44.35 -3.39 27.96
C ARG A 176 -43.47 -4.22 27.03
N GLU A 177 -43.88 -4.43 25.79
CA GLU A 177 -43.14 -5.19 24.78
C GLU A 177 -41.80 -4.51 24.46
N ALA A 178 -41.79 -3.20 24.22
CA ALA A 178 -40.56 -2.44 23.99
C ALA A 178 -39.59 -2.48 25.19
N ARG A 179 -40.10 -2.38 26.43
CA ARG A 179 -39.26 -2.53 27.63
C ARG A 179 -38.68 -3.94 27.78
N SER A 180 -39.46 -4.97 27.43
CA SER A 180 -38.98 -6.36 27.43
C SER A 180 -37.94 -6.62 26.34
N TRP A 181 -38.10 -5.98 25.17
CA TRP A 181 -37.16 -6.05 24.06
C TRP A 181 -35.82 -5.38 24.38
N LEU A 182 -35.85 -4.18 24.97
CA LEU A 182 -34.62 -3.49 25.42
C LEU A 182 -33.87 -4.29 26.50
N ALA A 183 -34.58 -4.93 27.43
CA ALA A 183 -33.96 -5.83 28.40
C ALA A 183 -33.33 -7.06 27.72
N ALA A 184 -34.03 -7.69 26.78
CA ALA A 184 -33.51 -8.84 26.03
C ALA A 184 -32.25 -8.50 25.23
N ILE A 185 -32.17 -7.32 24.61
CA ILE A 185 -30.96 -6.84 23.92
C ILE A 185 -29.79 -6.77 24.91
N VAL A 186 -29.97 -6.10 26.06
CA VAL A 186 -28.92 -5.94 27.08
C VAL A 186 -28.42 -7.28 27.61
N GLU A 187 -29.31 -8.24 27.88
CA GLU A 187 -28.92 -9.59 28.34
C GLU A 187 -28.26 -10.45 27.24
N SER A 188 -28.67 -10.27 25.97
CA SER A 188 -28.07 -10.97 24.83
C SER A 188 -26.66 -10.49 24.47
N SER A 189 -26.22 -9.34 24.99
CA SER A 189 -24.93 -8.73 24.69
C SER A 189 -23.75 -9.65 25.00
N GLY A 190 -22.79 -9.70 24.07
CA GLY A 190 -21.47 -10.28 24.30
C GLY A 190 -20.69 -9.49 25.36
N ASP A 191 -20.62 -8.18 25.18
CA ASP A 191 -20.00 -7.21 26.10
C ASP A 191 -20.73 -7.15 27.44
N ALA A 192 -19.98 -6.86 28.50
CA ALA A 192 -20.53 -6.58 29.83
C ALA A 192 -21.15 -5.17 29.86
N ILE A 193 -22.42 -5.10 30.22
CA ILE A 193 -23.21 -3.86 30.34
C ILE A 193 -23.68 -3.74 31.78
N ILE A 194 -23.20 -2.70 32.47
CA ILE A 194 -23.34 -2.52 33.92
C ILE A 194 -23.92 -1.13 34.19
N GLY A 195 -25.05 -1.07 34.89
CA GLY A 195 -25.62 0.17 35.40
C GLY A 195 -25.22 0.36 36.86
N THR A 196 -24.85 1.58 37.25
CA THR A 196 -24.49 1.93 38.64
C THR A 196 -25.16 3.23 39.08
N THR A 197 -25.30 3.45 40.39
CA THR A 197 -25.62 4.78 40.95
C THR A 197 -24.47 5.78 40.69
N PRO A 198 -24.65 7.10 40.89
CA PRO A 198 -23.55 8.06 40.77
C PRO A 198 -22.36 7.70 41.67
N GLU A 199 -22.63 7.15 42.85
CA GLU A 199 -21.62 6.70 43.82
C GLU A 199 -20.90 5.42 43.38
N GLY A 200 -21.38 4.69 42.37
CA GLY A 200 -20.77 3.46 41.85
C GLY A 200 -21.32 2.16 42.43
N LEU A 201 -22.49 2.17 43.08
CA LEU A 201 -23.20 0.95 43.50
C LEU A 201 -23.90 0.30 42.31
N ILE A 202 -23.69 -0.99 42.07
CA ILE A 202 -24.23 -1.73 40.93
C ILE A 202 -25.76 -1.85 41.05
N GLN A 203 -26.48 -1.45 40.00
CA GLN A 203 -27.94 -1.51 39.86
C GLN A 203 -28.40 -2.50 38.79
N SER A 204 -27.63 -2.70 37.72
CA SER A 204 -27.90 -3.71 36.70
C SER A 204 -26.60 -4.36 36.24
N TRP A 205 -26.68 -5.64 35.91
CA TRP A 205 -25.53 -6.50 35.64
C TRP A 205 -25.99 -7.61 34.68
N ASN A 206 -25.63 -7.49 33.40
CA ASN A 206 -26.11 -8.41 32.38
C ASN A 206 -25.33 -9.73 32.36
N ALA A 207 -25.83 -10.73 31.62
CA ALA A 207 -25.13 -11.99 31.40
C ALA A 207 -23.70 -11.83 30.79
N GLY A 208 -23.43 -10.73 30.09
CA GLY A 208 -22.07 -10.36 29.67
C GLY A 208 -21.14 -10.06 30.84
N ALA A 209 -21.60 -9.30 31.84
CA ALA A 209 -20.86 -8.99 33.05
C ALA A 209 -20.69 -10.20 33.97
N GLU A 210 -21.67 -11.13 34.01
CA GLU A 210 -21.52 -12.42 34.69
C GLU A 210 -20.38 -13.24 34.10
N ARG A 211 -20.34 -13.39 32.75
CA ARG A 211 -19.26 -14.12 32.05
C ARG A 211 -17.91 -13.45 32.19
N LEU A 212 -17.86 -12.12 32.09
CA LEU A 212 -16.60 -11.37 32.11
C LEU A 212 -15.96 -11.34 33.50
N TYR A 213 -16.73 -11.16 34.58
CA TYR A 213 -16.16 -10.97 35.92
C TYR A 213 -16.40 -12.15 36.89
N GLY A 214 -17.19 -13.15 36.53
CA GLY A 214 -17.43 -14.35 37.34
C GLY A 214 -18.38 -14.15 38.52
N TYR A 215 -18.98 -12.96 38.66
CA TYR A 215 -19.99 -12.67 39.68
C TYR A 215 -21.40 -12.80 39.06
N PRO A 216 -22.27 -13.68 39.60
CA PRO A 216 -23.69 -13.67 39.23
C PRO A 216 -24.34 -12.31 39.56
N ALA A 217 -25.34 -11.89 38.79
CA ALA A 217 -26.03 -10.62 38.98
C ALA A 217 -26.63 -10.48 40.39
N ALA A 218 -27.12 -11.58 40.97
CA ALA A 218 -27.63 -11.63 42.34
C ALA A 218 -26.55 -11.46 43.43
N GLU A 219 -25.28 -11.62 43.10
CA GLU A 219 -24.14 -11.30 43.99
C GLU A 219 -23.54 -9.92 43.68
N ALA A 220 -23.56 -9.48 42.41
CA ALA A 220 -22.97 -8.21 41.99
C ALA A 220 -23.84 -6.99 42.32
N ILE A 221 -25.17 -7.08 42.11
CA ILE A 221 -26.11 -5.97 42.34
C ILE A 221 -26.12 -5.59 43.83
N GLY A 222 -26.06 -4.27 44.10
CA GLY A 222 -25.94 -3.71 45.44
C GLY A 222 -24.51 -3.61 45.99
N ARG A 223 -23.49 -4.16 45.31
CA ARG A 223 -22.08 -3.99 45.68
C ARG A 223 -21.46 -2.80 44.95
N SER A 224 -20.30 -2.33 45.45
CA SER A 224 -19.48 -1.34 44.75
C SER A 224 -18.87 -1.97 43.48
N ILE A 225 -18.81 -1.21 42.38
CA ILE A 225 -18.16 -1.61 41.12
C ILE A 225 -16.66 -1.95 41.30
N GLU A 226 -16.04 -1.49 42.39
CA GLU A 226 -14.66 -1.76 42.78
C GLU A 226 -14.32 -3.25 42.93
N ILE A 227 -15.32 -4.14 43.07
CA ILE A 227 -15.09 -5.61 43.04
C ILE A 227 -14.38 -6.07 41.75
N THR A 228 -14.53 -5.31 40.65
CA THR A 228 -13.89 -5.56 39.36
C THR A 228 -12.41 -5.13 39.29
N ALA A 229 -11.84 -4.50 40.32
CA ALA A 229 -10.45 -4.05 40.32
C ALA A 229 -9.62 -4.68 41.45
N ALA A 230 -8.31 -4.81 41.20
CA ALA A 230 -7.35 -5.06 42.26
C ALA A 230 -7.23 -3.83 43.19
N PRO A 231 -6.92 -3.98 44.49
CA PRO A 231 -6.90 -2.87 45.45
C PRO A 231 -6.05 -1.68 44.99
N GLU A 232 -4.89 -1.95 44.42
CA GLU A 232 -3.94 -0.98 43.87
C GLU A 232 -4.43 -0.25 42.61
N ARG A 233 -5.52 -0.73 41.98
CA ARG A 233 -6.17 -0.13 40.79
C ARG A 233 -7.52 0.52 41.06
N VAL A 234 -7.98 0.57 42.31
CA VAL A 234 -9.28 1.18 42.67
C VAL A 234 -9.35 2.67 42.27
N GLU A 235 -8.24 3.41 42.37
CA GLU A 235 -8.21 4.85 42.04
C GLU A 235 -8.50 5.13 40.56
N GLU A 236 -8.19 4.19 39.64
CA GLU A 236 -8.57 4.29 38.22
C GLU A 236 -10.10 4.45 38.05
N ILE A 237 -10.87 3.70 38.84
CA ILE A 237 -12.34 3.76 38.85
C ILE A 237 -12.82 5.10 39.44
N HIS A 238 -12.15 5.60 40.48
CA HIS A 238 -12.48 6.89 41.11
C HIS A 238 -12.22 8.06 40.16
N GLU A 239 -11.13 8.01 39.37
CA GLU A 239 -10.85 9.02 38.35
C GLU A 239 -11.91 9.02 37.24
N VAL A 240 -12.21 7.87 36.66
CA VAL A 240 -13.26 7.74 35.62
C VAL A 240 -14.61 8.23 36.15
N ARG A 241 -14.96 7.89 37.40
CA ARG A 241 -16.18 8.41 38.06
C ARG A 241 -16.14 9.94 38.17
N ARG A 242 -15.04 10.55 38.62
CA ARG A 242 -14.90 12.02 38.73
C ARG A 242 -15.06 12.72 37.37
N ARG A 243 -14.46 12.17 36.31
CA ARG A 243 -14.56 12.71 34.94
C ARG A 243 -16.00 12.66 34.42
N VAL A 244 -16.70 11.54 34.59
CA VAL A 244 -18.11 11.44 34.16
C VAL A 244 -19.04 12.33 35.00
N HIS A 245 -18.72 12.61 36.27
CA HIS A 245 -19.43 13.61 37.08
C HIS A 245 -19.21 15.06 36.60
N ALA A 246 -18.08 15.35 35.94
CA ALA A 246 -17.85 16.63 35.26
C ALA A 246 -18.59 16.74 33.91
N GLY A 247 -19.29 15.68 33.48
CA GLY A 247 -20.01 15.62 32.21
C GLY A 247 -19.21 15.05 31.04
N GLU A 248 -18.00 14.51 31.28
CA GLU A 248 -17.25 13.81 30.23
C GLU A 248 -17.89 12.46 29.89
N HIS A 249 -17.79 12.06 28.62
CA HIS A 249 -17.95 10.67 28.22
C HIS A 249 -16.55 10.05 28.07
N VAL A 250 -16.28 8.98 28.82
CA VAL A 250 -15.06 8.19 28.67
C VAL A 250 -15.36 7.07 27.68
N SER A 251 -14.52 6.88 26.66
CA SER A 251 -14.71 5.81 25.67
C SER A 251 -13.38 5.24 25.22
N GLY A 252 -13.33 3.91 25.00
CA GLY A 252 -12.13 3.21 24.56
C GLY A 252 -10.99 3.18 25.58
N LEU A 253 -11.25 3.41 26.87
CA LEU A 253 -10.24 3.39 27.91
C LEU A 253 -9.80 1.94 28.20
N GLU A 254 -8.61 1.56 27.73
CA GLU A 254 -8.04 0.26 28.06
C GLU A 254 -7.56 0.24 29.51
N ALA A 255 -8.05 -0.74 30.28
CA ALA A 255 -7.77 -0.90 31.71
C ALA A 255 -7.69 -2.38 32.10
N VAL A 256 -7.01 -2.68 33.21
CA VAL A 256 -6.94 -4.05 33.75
C VAL A 256 -7.95 -4.20 34.88
N ARG A 257 -8.83 -5.17 34.74
CA ARG A 257 -9.83 -5.57 35.74
C ARG A 257 -9.55 -7.00 36.20
N ARG A 258 -10.32 -7.50 37.16
CA ARG A 258 -10.05 -8.76 37.86
C ARG A 258 -11.29 -9.63 37.89
N HIS A 259 -11.14 -10.90 37.52
CA HIS A 259 -12.15 -11.94 37.66
C HIS A 259 -12.37 -12.32 39.14
N LYS A 260 -13.47 -13.02 39.45
CA LYS A 260 -13.78 -13.48 40.80
C LYS A 260 -12.75 -14.45 41.40
N ASP A 261 -12.04 -15.22 40.58
CA ASP A 261 -10.95 -16.11 41.02
C ASP A 261 -9.60 -15.41 41.25
N GLY A 262 -9.50 -14.11 40.90
CA GLY A 262 -8.28 -13.32 41.03
C GLY A 262 -7.50 -13.12 39.72
N THR A 263 -7.86 -13.78 38.62
CA THR A 263 -7.18 -13.60 37.32
C THR A 263 -7.38 -12.18 36.77
N ALA A 264 -6.36 -11.68 36.07
CA ALA A 264 -6.37 -10.36 35.44
C ALA A 264 -6.97 -10.42 34.02
N ILE A 265 -7.83 -9.46 33.71
CA ILE A 265 -8.54 -9.33 32.43
C ILE A 265 -8.27 -7.94 31.88
N HIS A 266 -7.87 -7.85 30.62
CA HIS A 266 -7.74 -6.57 29.94
C HIS A 266 -9.07 -6.21 29.29
N VAL A 267 -9.61 -5.03 29.62
CA VAL A 267 -10.90 -4.58 29.11
C VAL A 267 -10.80 -3.20 28.47
N SER A 268 -11.52 -2.99 27.39
CA SER A 268 -11.80 -1.65 26.86
C SER A 268 -13.09 -1.13 27.49
N LEU A 269 -13.02 0.02 28.16
CA LEU A 269 -14.11 0.63 28.93
C LEU A 269 -14.68 1.86 28.22
N SER A 270 -16.00 1.90 28.12
CA SER A 270 -16.76 3.12 27.82
C SER A 270 -17.76 3.40 28.93
N VAL A 271 -17.75 4.62 29.47
CA VAL A 271 -18.57 5.05 30.61
C VAL A 271 -19.32 6.34 30.25
N SER A 272 -20.65 6.29 30.42
CA SER A 272 -21.58 7.36 30.06
C SER A 272 -22.45 7.76 31.26
N PRO A 273 -22.79 9.05 31.44
CA PRO A 273 -23.73 9.47 32.47
C PRO A 273 -25.17 9.06 32.11
N ILE A 274 -25.88 8.43 33.03
CA ILE A 274 -27.32 8.16 32.91
C ILE A 274 -28.06 9.37 33.50
N LEU A 275 -28.82 10.08 32.66
CA LEU A 275 -29.56 11.27 33.08
C LEU A 275 -31.06 10.97 33.25
N HIS A 276 -31.64 11.37 34.37
CA HIS A 276 -33.08 11.35 34.60
C HIS A 276 -33.57 12.76 34.97
N ALA A 277 -34.58 13.27 34.27
CA ALA A 277 -35.11 14.64 34.43
C ALA A 277 -34.03 15.76 34.41
N GLY A 278 -32.90 15.54 33.74
CA GLY A 278 -31.76 16.47 33.69
C GLY A 278 -30.76 16.37 34.85
N GLN A 279 -30.95 15.43 35.79
CA GLN A 279 -30.01 15.13 36.87
C GLN A 279 -29.26 13.82 36.61
N LEU A 280 -28.04 13.69 37.13
CA LEU A 280 -27.27 12.44 37.08
C LEU A 280 -27.92 11.39 37.98
N ALA A 281 -28.47 10.35 37.37
CA ALA A 281 -29.15 9.25 38.05
C ALA A 281 -28.28 7.99 38.19
N GLY A 282 -27.18 7.91 37.45
CA GLY A 282 -26.27 6.78 37.46
C GLY A 282 -25.18 6.86 36.40
N LEU A 283 -24.38 5.79 36.28
CA LEU A 283 -23.38 5.62 35.23
C LEU A 283 -23.67 4.32 34.47
N SER A 284 -23.63 4.37 33.14
CA SER A 284 -23.66 3.20 32.25
C SER A 284 -22.23 2.85 31.88
N ILE A 285 -21.80 1.65 32.20
CA ILE A 285 -20.45 1.13 31.94
C ILE A 285 -20.60 -0.02 30.93
N VAL A 286 -19.92 0.10 29.80
CA VAL A 286 -19.70 -1.00 28.85
C VAL A 286 -18.24 -1.44 28.96
N ALA A 287 -18.02 -2.74 29.15
CA ALA A 287 -16.70 -3.34 29.20
C ALA A 287 -16.61 -4.51 28.22
N ARG A 288 -15.66 -4.40 27.28
CA ARG A 288 -15.33 -5.45 26.30
C ARG A 288 -14.00 -6.09 26.66
N ASP A 289 -13.94 -7.42 26.69
CA ASP A 289 -12.67 -8.13 26.82
C ASP A 289 -11.79 -7.88 25.60
N ILE A 290 -10.53 -7.53 25.82
CA ILE A 290 -9.49 -7.36 24.80
C ILE A 290 -8.26 -8.23 25.08
N SER A 291 -8.32 -9.13 26.06
CA SER A 291 -7.21 -9.98 26.51
C SER A 291 -6.68 -10.88 25.39
N GLU A 292 -7.57 -11.50 24.60
CA GLU A 292 -7.16 -12.29 23.43
C GLU A 292 -6.53 -11.42 22.34
N ARG A 293 -7.13 -10.25 22.06
CA ARG A 293 -6.62 -9.29 21.06
C ARG A 293 -5.21 -8.78 21.42
N LEU A 294 -4.95 -8.52 22.71
CA LEU A 294 -3.63 -8.08 23.18
C LEU A 294 -2.61 -9.23 23.11
N ARG A 295 -2.95 -10.44 23.57
CA ARG A 295 -2.08 -11.62 23.45
C ARG A 295 -1.73 -11.93 21.99
N ALA A 296 -2.71 -11.90 21.09
CA ALA A 296 -2.50 -12.09 19.65
C ALA A 296 -1.63 -10.96 19.05
N GLY A 297 -1.85 -9.71 19.46
CA GLY A 297 -1.03 -8.57 19.04
C GLY A 297 0.43 -8.64 19.52
N GLU A 298 0.67 -9.19 20.71
CA GLU A 298 2.04 -9.42 21.21
C GLU A 298 2.72 -10.62 20.54
N ALA A 299 2.02 -11.76 20.40
CA ALA A 299 2.52 -12.92 19.66
C ALA A 299 2.86 -12.55 18.20
N LEU A 300 2.00 -11.77 17.53
CA LEU A 300 2.27 -11.28 16.17
C LEU A 300 3.50 -10.36 16.11
N ARG A 301 3.76 -9.55 17.15
CA ARG A 301 5.00 -8.74 17.25
C ARG A 301 6.23 -9.63 17.46
N ARG A 302 6.15 -10.67 18.29
CA ARG A 302 7.21 -11.68 18.52
C ARG A 302 7.54 -12.47 17.26
N ALA A 303 6.53 -12.98 16.55
CA ALA A 303 6.72 -13.61 15.24
C ALA A 303 7.33 -12.64 14.21
N ASN A 304 6.90 -11.37 14.16
CA ASN A 304 7.46 -10.39 13.22
C ASN A 304 8.93 -10.02 13.49
N ARG A 305 9.36 -9.88 14.76
CA ARG A 305 10.79 -9.65 15.06
C ARG A 305 11.64 -10.87 14.71
N ALA A 306 11.14 -12.08 14.95
CA ALA A 306 11.82 -13.32 14.60
C ALA A 306 11.97 -13.49 13.07
N LEU A 307 10.89 -13.25 12.30
CA LEU A 307 10.94 -13.26 10.83
C LEU A 307 11.90 -12.22 10.25
N ARG A 308 11.97 -11.00 10.84
CA ARG A 308 12.93 -9.97 10.42
C ARG A 308 14.38 -10.37 10.73
N ALA A 309 14.64 -10.96 11.89
CA ALA A 309 15.96 -11.48 12.23
C ALA A 309 16.36 -12.63 11.29
N LEU A 310 15.46 -13.57 10.99
CA LEU A 310 15.68 -14.66 10.02
C LEU A 310 16.03 -14.11 8.63
N GLY A 311 15.23 -13.19 8.10
CA GLY A 311 15.49 -12.56 6.79
C GLY A 311 16.84 -11.85 6.73
N ALA A 312 17.17 -11.03 7.73
CA ALA A 312 18.46 -10.33 7.80
C ALA A 312 19.65 -11.29 7.96
N CYS A 313 19.49 -12.38 8.69
CA CYS A 313 20.50 -13.45 8.78
C CYS A 313 20.67 -14.18 7.45
N ASN A 314 19.61 -14.42 6.68
CA ASN A 314 19.70 -15.05 5.36
C ASN A 314 20.36 -14.10 4.34
N ASP A 315 20.12 -12.80 4.41
CA ASP A 315 20.90 -11.78 3.70
C ASP A 315 22.38 -11.75 4.12
N ALA A 316 22.71 -12.04 5.38
CA ALA A 316 24.09 -12.17 5.86
C ALA A 316 24.75 -13.47 5.33
N LEU A 317 24.05 -14.60 5.40
CA LEU A 317 24.47 -15.91 4.88
C LEU A 317 24.78 -15.84 3.37
N GLY A 318 23.96 -15.13 2.59
CA GLY A 318 24.18 -14.91 1.16
C GLY A 318 25.43 -14.09 0.81
N ARG A 319 25.89 -13.22 1.72
CA ARG A 319 27.05 -12.33 1.55
C ARG A 319 28.33 -12.82 2.24
N ALA A 320 28.24 -13.81 3.12
CA ALA A 320 29.35 -14.26 3.95
C ALA A 320 30.50 -14.90 3.14
N THR A 321 31.72 -14.68 3.61
CA THR A 321 32.95 -15.31 3.12
C THR A 321 33.67 -16.12 4.19
N GLU A 322 33.46 -15.82 5.48
CA GLU A 322 34.14 -16.45 6.61
C GLU A 322 33.16 -16.81 7.74
N ALA A 323 33.30 -18.01 8.29
CA ALA A 323 32.40 -18.56 9.30
C ALA A 323 32.36 -17.76 10.62
N GLY A 324 33.52 -17.26 11.09
CA GLY A 324 33.58 -16.49 12.34
C GLY A 324 32.86 -15.15 12.24
N ALA A 325 33.06 -14.43 11.13
CA ALA A 325 32.37 -13.16 10.86
C ALA A 325 30.85 -13.37 10.76
N LEU A 326 30.42 -14.42 10.04
CA LEU A 326 29.02 -14.81 9.91
C LEU A 326 28.35 -15.11 11.27
N LEU A 327 29.00 -15.89 12.14
CA LEU A 327 28.46 -16.20 13.46
C LEU A 327 28.32 -14.95 14.34
N GLY A 328 29.26 -14.01 14.27
CA GLY A 328 29.17 -12.71 14.95
C GLY A 328 28.05 -11.82 14.39
N GLU A 329 27.89 -11.80 13.07
CA GLU A 329 26.80 -11.10 12.37
C GLU A 329 25.43 -11.63 12.82
N ILE A 330 25.23 -12.95 12.84
CA ILE A 330 23.99 -13.60 13.28
C ILE A 330 23.68 -13.28 14.74
N CYS A 331 24.65 -13.38 15.66
CA CYS A 331 24.43 -13.02 17.06
C CYS A 331 23.97 -11.56 17.19
N ARG A 332 24.60 -10.64 16.45
CA ARG A 332 24.23 -9.22 16.46
C ARG A 332 22.85 -8.97 15.85
N ILE A 333 22.49 -9.61 14.74
CA ILE A 333 21.15 -9.49 14.14
C ILE A 333 20.07 -10.02 15.10
N VAL A 334 20.32 -11.13 15.77
CA VAL A 334 19.39 -11.66 16.79
C VAL A 334 19.18 -10.64 17.92
N VAL A 335 20.22 -9.97 18.42
CA VAL A 335 20.08 -8.93 19.44
C VAL A 335 19.43 -7.64 18.90
N GLU A 336 19.97 -7.05 17.84
CA GLU A 336 19.57 -5.72 17.32
C GLU A 336 18.22 -5.73 16.57
N VAL A 337 17.90 -6.81 15.85
CA VAL A 337 16.66 -6.95 15.05
C VAL A 337 15.64 -7.83 15.76
N GLY A 338 16.08 -8.91 16.42
CA GLY A 338 15.24 -9.78 17.23
C GLY A 338 14.91 -9.22 18.63
N GLY A 339 15.65 -8.22 19.11
CA GLY A 339 15.38 -7.56 20.39
C GLY A 339 15.64 -8.44 21.62
N TYR A 340 16.55 -9.40 21.53
CA TYR A 340 16.96 -10.25 22.65
C TYR A 340 18.11 -9.64 23.44
N ARG A 341 18.25 -10.02 24.72
CA ARG A 341 19.22 -9.43 25.66
C ARG A 341 20.64 -9.93 25.42
N LEU A 342 20.78 -11.21 25.07
CA LEU A 342 22.05 -11.86 24.74
C LEU A 342 21.79 -12.90 23.65
N ALA A 343 22.66 -12.99 22.66
CA ALA A 343 22.75 -14.13 21.75
C ALA A 343 24.21 -14.58 21.66
N TRP A 344 24.46 -15.89 21.75
CA TRP A 344 25.81 -16.45 21.63
C TRP A 344 25.80 -17.84 21.01
N VAL A 345 26.90 -18.19 20.34
CA VAL A 345 27.11 -19.49 19.72
C VAL A 345 28.24 -20.22 20.43
N GLY A 346 27.94 -21.42 20.93
CA GLY A 346 28.89 -22.36 21.50
C GLY A 346 29.21 -23.50 20.54
N VAL A 347 30.46 -23.97 20.55
CA VAL A 347 30.90 -25.19 19.86
C VAL A 347 31.20 -26.27 20.88
N ALA A 348 30.71 -27.48 20.64
CA ALA A 348 30.94 -28.65 21.48
C ALA A 348 32.33 -29.26 21.22
N GLU A 349 33.14 -29.39 22.27
CA GLU A 349 34.47 -29.99 22.18
C GLU A 349 34.46 -31.43 22.70
N ASP A 350 35.27 -32.30 22.10
CA ASP A 350 35.43 -33.72 22.48
C ASP A 350 36.42 -33.90 23.66
N ASP A 351 36.49 -32.92 24.56
CA ASP A 351 37.36 -32.97 25.73
C ASP A 351 36.77 -33.86 26.86
N PRO A 352 37.54 -34.24 27.90
CA PRO A 352 37.04 -35.07 29.00
C PRO A 352 35.91 -34.43 29.82
N GLY A 353 35.75 -33.09 29.77
CA GLY A 353 34.68 -32.35 30.44
C GLY A 353 33.42 -32.15 29.58
N ARG A 354 33.49 -32.49 28.28
CA ARG A 354 32.51 -32.14 27.25
C ARG A 354 32.17 -30.65 27.27
N SER A 355 33.18 -29.80 27.20
CA SER A 355 32.99 -28.34 27.25
C SER A 355 32.20 -27.80 26.04
N LEU A 356 31.56 -26.64 26.24
CA LEU A 356 30.93 -25.82 25.22
C LEU A 356 31.67 -24.48 25.14
N ARG A 357 32.57 -24.34 24.17
CA ARG A 357 33.38 -23.13 24.01
C ARG A 357 32.63 -22.07 23.19
N PRO A 358 32.39 -20.85 23.71
CA PRO A 358 31.84 -19.75 22.92
C PRO A 358 32.75 -19.39 21.74
N VAL A 359 32.14 -19.08 20.58
CA VAL A 359 32.85 -18.66 19.36
C VAL A 359 32.34 -17.35 18.77
N ALA A 360 31.13 -16.93 19.13
CA ALA A 360 30.55 -15.64 18.77
C ALA A 360 29.49 -15.24 19.80
N HIS A 361 29.29 -13.93 19.99
CA HIS A 361 28.23 -13.38 20.84
C HIS A 361 27.89 -11.93 20.49
N ALA A 362 26.74 -11.45 20.97
CA ALA A 362 26.34 -10.05 21.00
C ALA A 362 25.35 -9.82 22.16
N GLY A 363 25.21 -8.57 22.61
CA GLY A 363 24.32 -8.20 23.72
C GLY A 363 25.01 -8.16 25.09
N ASP A 364 24.19 -8.14 26.14
CA ASP A 364 24.56 -7.76 27.52
C ASP A 364 25.30 -8.88 28.27
N GLU A 365 26.49 -9.29 27.81
CA GLU A 365 27.20 -10.44 28.40
C GLU A 365 28.04 -10.10 29.66
N GLU A 366 28.66 -8.92 29.74
CA GLU A 366 29.45 -8.48 30.91
C GLU A 366 30.43 -9.55 31.46
N GLY A 367 31.29 -10.08 30.59
CA GLY A 367 32.28 -11.12 30.91
C GLY A 367 31.71 -12.52 31.21
N TYR A 368 30.39 -12.71 31.22
CA TYR A 368 29.73 -13.98 31.52
C TYR A 368 30.27 -15.12 30.68
N LEU A 369 30.47 -14.90 29.38
CA LEU A 369 30.92 -15.95 28.47
C LEU A 369 32.41 -16.29 28.60
N GLN A 370 33.16 -15.53 29.40
CA GLN A 370 34.55 -15.81 29.76
C GLN A 370 34.66 -16.66 31.04
N THR A 371 33.64 -16.64 31.90
CA THR A 371 33.58 -17.41 33.16
C THR A 371 32.60 -18.57 33.14
N ILE A 372 31.75 -18.70 32.12
CA ILE A 372 30.73 -19.74 32.04
C ILE A 372 31.32 -21.15 31.91
N GLU A 373 31.17 -21.97 32.95
CA GLU A 373 31.46 -23.40 32.91
C GLU A 373 30.35 -24.19 32.16
N ALA A 374 30.18 -23.90 30.87
CA ALA A 374 29.22 -24.57 30.00
C ALA A 374 29.73 -25.95 29.55
N THR A 375 28.91 -26.99 29.73
CA THR A 375 29.21 -28.37 29.30
C THR A 375 27.98 -29.05 28.69
N TRP A 376 28.21 -30.01 27.78
CA TRP A 376 27.20 -30.89 27.22
C TRP A 376 27.21 -32.30 27.85
N ALA A 377 28.01 -32.54 28.89
CA ALA A 377 27.94 -33.75 29.71
C ALA A 377 26.57 -33.92 30.42
N ASP A 378 26.17 -35.15 30.73
CA ASP A 378 25.02 -35.39 31.61
C ASP A 378 25.41 -35.19 33.10
N ALA A 379 25.64 -33.92 33.44
CA ALA A 379 25.96 -33.43 34.78
C ALA A 379 25.04 -32.23 35.10
N PRO A 380 24.97 -31.72 36.36
CA PRO A 380 24.12 -30.58 36.69
C PRO A 380 24.36 -29.36 35.79
N ARG A 381 25.63 -28.95 35.60
CA ARG A 381 26.07 -27.89 34.66
C ARG A 381 25.96 -28.26 33.17
N GLY A 382 25.34 -29.37 32.81
CA GLY A 382 24.98 -29.70 31.44
C GLY A 382 23.49 -29.97 31.22
N ARG A 383 22.64 -29.83 32.25
CA ARG A 383 21.18 -30.03 32.16
C ARG A 383 20.38 -28.77 31.85
N GLY A 384 21.03 -27.62 31.74
CA GLY A 384 20.46 -26.39 31.18
C GLY A 384 20.34 -26.42 29.64
N PRO A 385 19.65 -25.44 29.04
CA PRO A 385 19.21 -25.49 27.63
C PRO A 385 20.30 -25.86 26.61
N ALA A 386 21.47 -25.21 26.67
CA ALA A 386 22.53 -25.42 25.68
C ALA A 386 23.09 -26.87 25.70
N GLY A 387 23.33 -27.42 26.88
CA GLY A 387 23.81 -28.80 27.05
C GLY A 387 22.75 -29.83 26.67
N VAL A 388 21.46 -29.53 26.93
CA VAL A 388 20.34 -30.37 26.46
C VAL A 388 20.26 -30.37 24.94
N ALA A 389 20.23 -29.19 24.30
CA ALA A 389 20.06 -29.06 22.85
C ALA A 389 21.15 -29.78 22.04
N ILE A 390 22.40 -29.75 22.50
CA ILE A 390 23.51 -30.52 21.90
C ILE A 390 23.30 -32.03 22.05
N ARG A 391 22.84 -32.52 23.22
CA ARG A 391 22.62 -33.96 23.44
C ARG A 391 21.39 -34.51 22.71
N THR A 392 20.33 -33.73 22.57
CA THR A 392 19.06 -34.17 21.96
C THR A 392 19.01 -33.91 20.46
N GLY A 393 19.78 -32.95 19.95
CA GLY A 393 19.59 -32.42 18.60
C GLY A 393 18.25 -31.70 18.42
N GLN A 394 17.67 -31.15 19.49
CA GLN A 394 16.35 -30.50 19.50
C GLN A 394 16.38 -29.18 20.30
N PRO A 395 15.56 -28.17 19.95
CA PRO A 395 15.40 -26.95 20.75
C PRO A 395 15.08 -27.22 22.23
N SER A 396 15.63 -26.39 23.11
CA SER A 396 15.40 -26.45 24.56
C SER A 396 15.11 -25.06 25.12
N VAL A 397 14.07 -24.93 25.95
CA VAL A 397 13.60 -23.65 26.52
C VAL A 397 13.54 -23.74 28.04
N CYS A 398 14.24 -22.83 28.72
CA CYS A 398 13.99 -22.47 30.11
C CYS A 398 13.01 -21.30 30.12
N ARG A 399 11.73 -21.56 30.43
CA ARG A 399 10.65 -20.54 30.38
C ARG A 399 10.74 -19.51 31.51
N ASP A 400 11.28 -19.90 32.66
CA ASP A 400 11.42 -19.03 33.83
C ASP A 400 12.70 -19.39 34.60
N VAL A 401 13.74 -18.57 34.47
CA VAL A 401 15.06 -18.74 35.11
C VAL A 401 14.96 -18.76 36.65
N LEU A 402 14.01 -18.02 37.24
CA LEU A 402 13.83 -17.94 38.69
C LEU A 402 13.30 -19.26 39.25
N ASN A 403 12.36 -19.91 38.55
CA ASN A 403 11.64 -21.08 39.04
C ASN A 403 12.11 -22.43 38.46
N ASP A 404 12.79 -22.45 37.30
CA ASP A 404 13.25 -23.69 36.65
C ASP A 404 14.35 -24.41 37.48
N PRO A 405 14.13 -25.67 37.93
CA PRO A 405 15.11 -26.42 38.72
C PRO A 405 16.35 -26.87 37.93
N ALA A 406 16.23 -27.09 36.61
CA ALA A 406 17.34 -27.49 35.75
C ALA A 406 18.28 -26.31 35.45
N PHE A 407 17.76 -25.07 35.48
CA PHE A 407 18.56 -23.85 35.32
C PHE A 407 19.30 -23.41 36.61
N ALA A 408 19.05 -24.07 37.75
CA ALA A 408 19.62 -23.68 39.05
C ALA A 408 21.15 -23.43 39.06
N PRO A 409 22.03 -24.17 38.34
CA PRO A 409 23.47 -23.91 38.31
C PRO A 409 23.93 -22.57 37.70
N TRP A 410 23.04 -21.83 37.03
CA TRP A 410 23.31 -20.55 36.37
C TRP A 410 22.42 -19.40 36.86
N ARG A 411 21.41 -19.70 37.68
CA ARG A 411 20.31 -18.77 38.01
C ARG A 411 20.81 -17.42 38.51
N ASP A 412 21.72 -17.41 39.48
CA ASP A 412 22.13 -16.18 40.15
C ASP A 412 22.89 -15.24 39.19
N GLU A 413 23.76 -15.80 38.33
CA GLU A 413 24.51 -15.05 37.31
C GLU A 413 23.62 -14.54 36.16
N ALA A 414 22.55 -15.28 35.83
CA ALA A 414 21.58 -14.93 34.80
C ALA A 414 20.60 -13.85 35.28
N LEU A 415 20.06 -13.99 36.49
CA LEU A 415 19.18 -12.98 37.10
C LEU A 415 19.92 -11.67 37.35
N ALA A 416 21.20 -11.71 37.76
CA ALA A 416 22.03 -10.52 37.94
C ALA A 416 22.15 -9.67 36.66
N ARG A 417 22.07 -10.29 35.47
CA ARG A 417 22.11 -9.63 34.16
C ARG A 417 20.72 -9.37 33.57
N GLY A 418 19.66 -9.81 34.24
CA GLY A 418 18.29 -9.66 33.78
C GLY A 418 17.91 -10.62 32.64
N TYR A 419 18.42 -11.85 32.66
CA TYR A 419 17.89 -12.93 31.82
C TYR A 419 16.76 -13.65 32.59
N ALA A 420 15.54 -13.59 32.09
CA ALA A 420 14.37 -14.23 32.72
C ALA A 420 13.91 -15.51 32.01
N SER A 421 14.22 -15.66 30.72
CA SER A 421 14.03 -16.91 29.97
C SER A 421 15.17 -17.13 28.96
N VAL A 422 15.43 -18.39 28.61
CA VAL A 422 16.55 -18.79 27.72
C VAL A 422 16.12 -19.89 26.75
N LEU A 423 16.38 -19.69 25.46
CA LEU A 423 16.25 -20.68 24.39
C LEU A 423 17.64 -21.12 23.91
N ALA A 424 17.83 -22.41 23.68
CA ALA A 424 18.97 -22.95 22.96
C ALA A 424 18.52 -23.84 21.79
N VAL A 425 19.06 -23.59 20.59
CA VAL A 425 18.78 -24.35 19.38
C VAL A 425 20.07 -24.94 18.78
N PRO A 426 20.05 -26.21 18.33
CA PRO A 426 21.22 -26.85 17.74
C PRO A 426 21.52 -26.26 16.35
N LEU A 427 22.81 -26.07 16.05
CA LEU A 427 23.30 -25.80 14.70
C LEU A 427 23.61 -27.15 14.04
N ALA A 428 22.64 -27.71 13.31
CA ALA A 428 22.77 -28.96 12.59
C ALA A 428 21.81 -29.01 11.38
N LEU A 429 22.16 -29.86 10.41
CA LEU A 429 21.30 -30.22 9.29
C LEU A 429 20.66 -31.59 9.54
N ASP A 430 21.52 -32.59 9.77
CA ASP A 430 21.16 -33.96 10.15
C ASP A 430 22.19 -34.49 11.17
N GLY A 431 21.73 -35.31 12.11
CA GLY A 431 22.60 -36.02 13.06
C GLY A 431 23.06 -35.21 14.29
N PRO A 432 24.09 -35.69 15.02
CA PRO A 432 24.51 -35.11 16.29
C PRO A 432 25.17 -33.74 16.09
N SER A 433 24.56 -32.69 16.65
CA SER A 433 25.04 -31.32 16.52
C SER A 433 26.34 -31.07 17.29
N ARG A 434 27.22 -30.24 16.71
CA ARG A 434 28.45 -29.74 17.34
C ARG A 434 28.43 -28.24 17.63
N GLY A 435 27.30 -27.56 17.42
CA GLY A 435 27.15 -26.14 17.68
C GLY A 435 25.77 -25.80 18.25
N VAL A 436 25.66 -24.75 19.05
CA VAL A 436 24.40 -24.33 19.66
C VAL A 436 24.31 -22.82 19.71
N LEU A 437 23.23 -22.27 19.14
CA LEU A 437 22.86 -20.87 19.29
C LEU A 437 21.97 -20.76 20.53
N THR A 438 22.39 -19.94 21.50
CA THR A 438 21.69 -19.70 22.76
C THR A 438 21.29 -18.24 22.85
N ILE A 439 20.03 -17.99 23.20
CA ILE A 439 19.39 -16.67 23.20
C ILE A 439 18.71 -16.46 24.55
N SER A 440 18.93 -15.30 25.17
CA SER A 440 18.34 -14.91 26.46
C SER A 440 17.41 -13.71 26.30
N ALA A 441 16.24 -13.75 26.93
CA ALA A 441 15.26 -12.66 26.93
C ALA A 441 15.11 -12.02 28.32
N ALA A 442 14.61 -10.79 28.37
CA ALA A 442 14.39 -10.04 29.61
C ALA A 442 13.10 -10.46 30.33
N GLU A 443 12.18 -11.09 29.60
CA GLU A 443 10.86 -11.51 30.06
C GLU A 443 10.82 -13.02 30.36
N PRO A 444 10.09 -13.46 31.40
CA PRO A 444 9.70 -14.86 31.53
C PRO A 444 8.70 -15.22 30.43
N ASP A 445 8.75 -16.47 29.97
CA ASP A 445 7.92 -17.00 28.89
C ASP A 445 7.95 -16.16 27.59
N ALA A 446 9.14 -15.65 27.22
CA ALA A 446 9.34 -14.91 25.98
C ALA A 446 9.11 -15.79 24.74
N PHE A 447 9.68 -17.00 24.75
CA PHE A 447 9.73 -17.91 23.60
C PHE A 447 8.46 -18.79 23.50
N ASP A 448 7.54 -18.41 22.61
CA ASP A 448 6.41 -19.26 22.23
C ASP A 448 6.79 -20.34 21.20
N ALA A 449 5.84 -21.21 20.84
CA ALA A 449 6.11 -22.34 19.95
C ALA A 449 6.47 -21.93 18.50
N GLU A 450 6.00 -20.78 18.03
CA GLU A 450 6.27 -20.27 16.69
C GLU A 450 7.58 -19.48 16.67
N GLU A 451 7.88 -18.70 17.72
CA GLU A 451 9.18 -18.04 17.89
C GLU A 451 10.32 -19.09 18.00
N VAL A 452 10.10 -20.19 18.73
CA VAL A 452 11.03 -21.35 18.75
C VAL A 452 11.17 -22.00 17.37
N ARG A 453 10.08 -22.16 16.60
CA ARG A 453 10.12 -22.75 15.25
C ARG A 453 10.98 -21.91 14.31
N LEU A 454 10.74 -20.60 14.27
CA LEU A 454 11.48 -19.65 13.42
C LEU A 454 12.96 -19.55 13.79
N ILE A 455 13.29 -19.60 15.09
CA ILE A 455 14.69 -19.58 15.56
C ILE A 455 15.41 -20.91 15.24
N ALA A 456 14.70 -22.04 15.25
CA ALA A 456 15.25 -23.33 14.79
C ALA A 456 15.46 -23.35 13.27
N GLU A 457 14.57 -22.73 12.49
CA GLU A 457 14.70 -22.55 11.03
C GLU A 457 15.95 -21.72 10.70
N LEU A 458 16.13 -20.57 11.37
CA LEU A 458 17.35 -19.76 11.32
C LEU A 458 18.62 -20.55 11.68
N ALA A 459 18.56 -21.44 12.68
CA ALA A 459 19.69 -22.25 13.10
C ALA A 459 20.08 -23.33 12.05
N ALA A 460 19.09 -23.89 11.35
CA ALA A 460 19.31 -24.81 10.23
C ALA A 460 19.92 -24.09 9.01
N ASP A 461 19.38 -22.93 8.61
CA ASP A 461 19.93 -22.10 7.53
C ASP A 461 21.37 -21.65 7.85
N THR A 462 21.64 -21.31 9.11
CA THR A 462 22.99 -21.01 9.61
C THR A 462 23.92 -22.21 9.45
N ALA A 463 23.50 -23.41 9.86
CA ALA A 463 24.29 -24.63 9.69
C ALA A 463 24.55 -24.95 8.21
N TYR A 464 23.57 -24.71 7.33
CA TYR A 464 23.72 -24.88 5.88
C TYR A 464 24.76 -23.93 5.30
N GLY A 465 24.68 -22.64 5.63
CA GLY A 465 25.63 -21.63 5.16
C GLY A 465 27.06 -21.89 5.65
N LEU A 466 27.24 -22.34 6.89
CA LEU A 466 28.56 -22.70 7.45
C LEU A 466 29.20 -23.87 6.70
N GLU A 467 28.44 -24.93 6.42
CA GLU A 467 28.95 -26.08 5.65
C GLU A 467 29.20 -25.70 4.18
N ALA A 468 28.34 -24.88 3.58
CA ALA A 468 28.56 -24.34 2.24
C ALA A 468 29.84 -23.48 2.17
N LEU A 469 30.15 -22.68 3.20
CA LEU A 469 31.41 -21.95 3.31
C LEU A 469 32.62 -22.89 3.46
N ARG A 470 32.52 -23.93 4.28
CA ARG A 470 33.59 -24.94 4.45
C ARG A 470 33.90 -25.64 3.13
N VAL A 471 32.89 -26.15 2.44
CA VAL A 471 33.03 -26.82 1.13
C VAL A 471 33.54 -25.86 0.06
N ARG A 472 33.10 -24.59 0.04
CA ARG A 472 33.64 -23.55 -0.85
C ARG A 472 35.14 -23.31 -0.58
N ALA A 473 35.56 -23.20 0.67
CA ALA A 473 36.95 -22.95 1.05
C ALA A 473 37.87 -24.16 0.71
N GLU A 474 37.41 -25.38 0.96
CA GLU A 474 38.14 -26.60 0.60
C GLU A 474 38.27 -26.76 -0.93
N ARG A 475 37.16 -26.57 -1.66
CA ARG A 475 37.17 -26.58 -3.13
C ARG A 475 38.06 -25.46 -3.71
N ALA A 476 38.02 -24.26 -3.13
CA ALA A 476 38.88 -23.16 -3.55
C ALA A 476 40.36 -23.51 -3.37
N ARG A 477 40.77 -24.05 -2.20
CA ARG A 477 42.15 -24.49 -1.94
C ARG A 477 42.60 -25.61 -2.89
N ALA A 478 41.73 -26.58 -3.17
CA ALA A 478 42.04 -27.68 -4.09
C ALA A 478 42.18 -27.19 -5.55
N VAL A 479 41.28 -26.32 -6.01
CA VAL A 479 41.34 -25.71 -7.35
C VAL A 479 42.54 -24.76 -7.47
N GLU A 480 42.83 -23.98 -6.43
CA GLU A 480 44.01 -23.10 -6.37
C GLU A 480 45.32 -23.90 -6.40
N ALA A 481 45.41 -25.02 -5.67
CA ALA A 481 46.59 -25.89 -5.69
C ALA A 481 46.78 -26.58 -7.05
N LEU A 482 45.70 -27.14 -7.63
CA LEU A 482 45.75 -27.78 -8.95
C LEU A 482 46.09 -26.75 -10.05
N ARG A 483 45.41 -25.60 -10.05
CA ARG A 483 45.74 -24.48 -10.95
C ARG A 483 47.15 -23.99 -10.74
N ARG A 484 47.65 -23.86 -9.51
CA ARG A 484 49.02 -23.41 -9.27
C ARG A 484 50.04 -24.43 -9.77
N SER A 485 49.78 -25.73 -9.66
CA SER A 485 50.67 -26.76 -10.22
C SER A 485 50.62 -26.81 -11.75
N GLU A 486 49.42 -26.83 -12.35
CA GLU A 486 49.24 -26.84 -13.80
C GLU A 486 49.76 -25.53 -14.40
N ALA A 487 49.32 -24.37 -13.90
CA ALA A 487 49.77 -23.07 -14.34
C ALA A 487 51.25 -22.79 -14.02
N TYR A 488 51.91 -23.49 -13.08
CA TYR A 488 53.36 -23.38 -12.92
C TYR A 488 54.10 -24.11 -14.06
N PHE A 489 53.75 -25.36 -14.35
CA PHE A 489 54.35 -26.10 -15.48
C PHE A 489 53.99 -25.48 -16.84
N ARG A 490 52.71 -25.13 -17.00
CA ARG A 490 52.18 -24.41 -18.16
C ARG A 490 52.82 -23.03 -18.26
N ALA A 491 52.96 -22.22 -17.20
CA ALA A 491 53.63 -20.93 -17.32
C ALA A 491 55.14 -21.06 -17.59
N LEU A 492 55.82 -22.10 -17.10
CA LEU A 492 57.23 -22.33 -17.44
C LEU A 492 57.45 -22.68 -18.93
N THR A 493 56.43 -23.21 -19.62
CA THR A 493 56.51 -23.60 -21.05
C THR A 493 55.78 -22.63 -21.98
N GLU A 494 54.68 -22.03 -21.55
CA GLU A 494 53.95 -20.94 -22.20
C GLU A 494 54.58 -19.56 -21.93
N ASN A 495 55.42 -19.34 -20.91
CA ASN A 495 56.21 -18.11 -20.74
C ASN A 495 57.72 -18.37 -20.86
N ALA A 496 58.11 -19.54 -21.40
CA ALA A 496 59.37 -19.62 -22.11
C ALA A 496 59.35 -18.58 -23.26
N LEU A 497 60.28 -17.63 -23.20
CA LEU A 497 60.53 -16.65 -24.27
C LEU A 497 61.16 -17.31 -25.51
N ASP A 498 61.74 -18.49 -25.30
CA ASP A 498 62.44 -19.29 -26.27
C ASP A 498 61.60 -20.54 -26.59
N ILE A 499 61.56 -20.95 -27.86
CA ILE A 499 60.82 -22.12 -28.33
C ILE A 499 61.52 -23.39 -27.84
N VAL A 500 60.88 -24.15 -26.95
CA VAL A 500 61.33 -25.48 -26.53
C VAL A 500 60.74 -26.55 -27.45
N THR A 501 61.57 -27.06 -28.35
CA THR A 501 61.28 -28.19 -29.26
C THR A 501 61.92 -29.46 -28.72
N VAL A 502 61.29 -30.62 -28.87
CA VAL A 502 61.95 -31.94 -28.70
C VAL A 502 61.91 -32.68 -30.02
N ILE A 503 63.07 -32.99 -30.58
CA ILE A 503 63.20 -33.79 -31.82
C ILE A 503 63.72 -35.20 -31.53
N ASP A 504 63.46 -36.14 -32.43
CA ASP A 504 63.93 -37.51 -32.30
C ASP A 504 65.16 -37.88 -33.14
N ARG A 505 65.48 -39.18 -33.20
CA ARG A 505 66.65 -39.70 -33.92
C ARG A 505 66.58 -39.42 -35.42
N GLU A 506 65.38 -39.18 -35.96
CA GLU A 506 65.10 -38.89 -37.36
C GLU A 506 64.87 -37.38 -37.61
N ASN A 507 65.20 -36.53 -36.61
CA ASN A 507 64.97 -35.07 -36.58
C ASN A 507 63.48 -34.66 -36.62
N ARG A 508 62.56 -35.57 -36.31
CA ARG A 508 61.13 -35.28 -36.28
C ARG A 508 60.73 -34.68 -34.95
N ILE A 509 59.91 -33.64 -34.99
CA ILE A 509 59.43 -32.94 -33.80
C ILE A 509 58.41 -33.85 -33.08
N ARG A 510 58.65 -34.15 -31.80
CA ARG A 510 57.78 -34.97 -30.92
C ARG A 510 57.03 -34.15 -29.88
N TYR A 511 57.62 -33.05 -29.44
CA TYR A 511 56.99 -32.03 -28.61
C TYR A 511 57.42 -30.68 -29.14
N GLU A 512 56.52 -29.71 -29.07
CA GLU A 512 56.79 -28.34 -29.49
C GLU A 512 56.06 -27.39 -28.53
N SER A 513 56.79 -26.47 -27.93
CA SER A 513 56.21 -25.52 -26.96
C SER A 513 55.24 -24.54 -27.64
N PRO A 514 54.20 -24.05 -26.93
CA PRO A 514 53.30 -23.01 -27.46
C PRO A 514 53.99 -21.69 -27.84
N ALA A 515 55.24 -21.47 -27.41
CA ALA A 515 56.06 -20.36 -27.90
C ALA A 515 56.29 -20.42 -29.42
N VAL A 516 56.27 -21.60 -30.04
CA VAL A 516 56.38 -21.76 -31.50
C VAL A 516 55.27 -21.02 -32.25
N GLU A 517 54.06 -20.98 -31.70
CA GLU A 517 52.90 -20.39 -32.37
C GLU A 517 52.93 -18.87 -32.32
N ARG A 518 53.46 -18.31 -31.22
CA ARG A 518 53.68 -16.86 -31.09
C ARG A 518 54.86 -16.35 -31.91
N VAL A 519 55.94 -17.14 -31.96
CA VAL A 519 57.17 -16.75 -32.65
C VAL A 519 57.09 -17.04 -34.15
N LEU A 520 56.63 -18.23 -34.54
CA LEU A 520 56.64 -18.74 -35.92
C LEU A 520 55.25 -18.90 -36.56
N GLY A 521 54.16 -18.67 -35.82
CA GLY A 521 52.80 -18.76 -36.35
C GLY A 521 52.30 -20.19 -36.63
N TYR A 522 53.15 -21.22 -36.49
CA TYR A 522 52.76 -22.62 -36.61
C TYR A 522 52.07 -23.09 -35.33
N ARG A 523 50.95 -23.81 -35.45
CA ARG A 523 50.46 -24.58 -34.29
C ARG A 523 51.46 -25.69 -33.96
N PRO A 524 51.70 -26.04 -32.67
CA PRO A 524 52.51 -27.19 -32.28
C PRO A 524 52.13 -28.45 -33.08
N ASP A 525 50.84 -28.73 -33.20
CA ASP A 525 50.27 -29.88 -33.91
C ASP A 525 50.63 -29.93 -35.42
N GLU A 526 50.88 -28.79 -36.06
CA GLU A 526 51.27 -28.71 -37.48
C GLU A 526 52.74 -29.06 -37.71
N LEU A 527 53.54 -29.11 -36.64
CA LEU A 527 54.97 -29.42 -36.66
C LEU A 527 55.26 -30.83 -36.15
N LEU A 528 54.41 -31.42 -35.31
CA LEU A 528 54.55 -32.80 -34.85
C LEU A 528 54.76 -33.77 -36.03
N GLY A 529 55.80 -34.60 -35.93
CA GLY A 529 56.21 -35.56 -36.97
C GLY A 529 56.96 -34.97 -38.17
N ARG A 530 57.04 -33.64 -38.33
CA ARG A 530 57.84 -33.00 -39.39
C ARG A 530 59.32 -32.91 -39.02
N SER A 531 60.19 -32.93 -40.04
CA SER A 531 61.60 -32.59 -39.91
C SER A 531 61.75 -31.10 -39.59
N ALA A 532 62.43 -30.77 -38.49
CA ALA A 532 62.70 -29.37 -38.12
C ALA A 532 63.60 -28.64 -39.13
N ILE A 533 64.39 -29.38 -39.92
CA ILE A 533 65.34 -28.83 -40.90
C ILE A 533 64.61 -28.24 -42.12
N ASP A 534 63.41 -28.75 -42.45
CA ASP A 534 62.63 -28.37 -43.65
C ASP A 534 62.02 -26.96 -43.57
N LEU A 535 62.14 -26.32 -42.41
CA LEU A 535 61.61 -24.98 -42.10
C LEU A 535 62.72 -23.94 -41.88
N VAL A 536 63.98 -24.36 -41.84
CA VAL A 536 65.14 -23.48 -41.85
C VAL A 536 65.31 -22.87 -43.27
N HIS A 537 65.81 -21.65 -43.37
CA HIS A 537 66.11 -21.01 -44.65
C HIS A 537 67.09 -21.86 -45.50
N PRO A 538 66.91 -22.00 -46.83
CA PRO A 538 67.73 -22.88 -47.66
C PRO A 538 69.26 -22.71 -47.50
N ASP A 539 69.73 -21.46 -47.43
CA ASP A 539 71.15 -21.14 -47.17
C ASP A 539 71.64 -21.69 -45.81
N ASP A 540 70.78 -21.62 -44.79
CA ASP A 540 71.12 -21.85 -43.38
C ASP A 540 70.95 -23.35 -42.99
N ALA A 541 70.04 -24.07 -43.67
CA ALA A 541 69.68 -25.46 -43.37
C ALA A 541 70.88 -26.43 -43.41
N ARG A 542 71.84 -26.20 -44.31
CA ARG A 542 73.09 -26.98 -44.41
C ARG A 542 74.04 -26.77 -43.23
N ALA A 543 73.89 -25.71 -42.44
CA ALA A 543 74.63 -25.52 -41.19
C ALA A 543 73.94 -26.28 -40.05
N VAL A 544 72.61 -26.14 -39.93
CA VAL A 544 71.79 -26.78 -38.88
C VAL A 544 71.92 -28.31 -38.91
N ALA A 545 71.72 -28.96 -40.07
CA ALA A 545 71.75 -30.42 -40.16
C ALA A 545 73.08 -31.03 -39.65
N ARG A 546 74.21 -30.51 -40.14
CA ARG A 546 75.57 -30.95 -39.73
C ARG A 546 75.86 -30.72 -38.24
N MET A 547 75.23 -29.71 -37.63
CA MET A 547 75.40 -29.43 -36.20
C MET A 547 74.74 -30.51 -35.32
N ILE A 548 73.59 -31.03 -35.75
CA ILE A 548 72.82 -32.06 -35.04
C ILE A 548 73.47 -33.44 -35.23
N ASP A 549 73.76 -33.83 -36.48
CA ASP A 549 74.28 -35.17 -36.80
C ASP A 549 75.59 -35.48 -36.06
N ALA A 550 76.52 -34.51 -36.00
CA ALA A 550 77.81 -34.64 -35.31
C ALA A 550 77.72 -34.84 -33.78
N ARG A 551 76.51 -34.84 -33.19
CA ARG A 551 76.25 -34.97 -31.75
C ARG A 551 75.19 -36.01 -31.40
N ARG A 552 74.58 -36.67 -32.39
CA ARG A 552 73.47 -37.62 -32.22
C ARG A 552 73.86 -38.83 -31.36
N ASP A 553 75.07 -39.35 -31.57
CA ASP A 553 75.61 -40.52 -30.87
C ASP A 553 76.42 -40.17 -29.60
N VAL A 554 76.41 -38.89 -29.18
CA VAL A 554 77.08 -38.42 -27.96
C VAL A 554 76.02 -37.99 -26.93
N PRO A 555 75.72 -38.82 -25.91
CA PRO A 555 74.74 -38.49 -24.89
C PRO A 555 75.05 -37.15 -24.21
N ARG A 556 74.02 -36.35 -23.92
CA ARG A 556 74.10 -35.06 -23.20
C ARG A 556 74.92 -33.95 -23.87
N ALA A 557 75.42 -34.18 -25.10
CA ALA A 557 76.12 -33.17 -25.90
C ALA A 557 75.24 -31.96 -26.24
N THR A 558 75.88 -30.80 -26.45
CA THR A 558 75.22 -29.51 -26.70
C THR A 558 75.78 -28.75 -27.91
N ALA A 559 74.97 -27.83 -28.46
CA ALA A 559 75.34 -26.91 -29.55
C ALA A 559 74.53 -25.60 -29.47
N SER A 560 75.02 -24.52 -30.11
CA SER A 560 74.26 -23.28 -30.36
C SER A 560 74.46 -22.80 -31.80
N LEU A 561 73.45 -22.16 -32.40
CA LEU A 561 73.51 -21.56 -33.75
C LEU A 561 72.41 -20.51 -33.96
N GLU A 562 72.71 -19.41 -34.67
CA GLU A 562 71.72 -18.50 -35.24
C GLU A 562 71.32 -18.91 -36.67
N PHE A 563 70.03 -18.81 -37.01
CA PHE A 563 69.51 -19.05 -38.37
C PHE A 563 68.18 -18.33 -38.62
N ARG A 564 67.85 -18.15 -39.90
CA ARG A 564 66.50 -17.74 -40.32
C ARG A 564 65.59 -18.97 -40.35
N PHE A 565 64.46 -18.89 -39.66
CA PHE A 565 63.42 -19.91 -39.67
C PHE A 565 62.14 -19.35 -40.29
N ARG A 566 61.44 -20.17 -41.07
CA ARG A 566 60.24 -19.76 -41.78
C ARG A 566 59.08 -19.62 -40.80
N HIS A 567 58.37 -18.52 -40.87
CA HIS A 567 57.09 -18.30 -40.22
C HIS A 567 55.96 -18.90 -41.08
N ARG A 568 54.82 -19.26 -40.50
CA ARG A 568 53.71 -19.93 -41.21
C ARG A 568 53.17 -19.17 -42.42
N ASP A 569 53.25 -17.85 -42.42
CA ASP A 569 52.88 -16.96 -43.53
C ASP A 569 53.94 -16.85 -44.65
N GLY A 570 55.09 -17.52 -44.50
CA GLY A 570 56.20 -17.45 -45.45
C GLY A 570 57.23 -16.34 -45.19
N SER A 571 57.02 -15.49 -44.18
CA SER A 571 58.04 -14.55 -43.71
C SER A 571 59.17 -15.27 -42.96
N TRP A 572 60.26 -14.56 -42.66
CA TRP A 572 61.42 -15.11 -41.95
C TRP A 572 61.58 -14.47 -40.58
N ARG A 573 61.76 -15.30 -39.55
CA ARG A 573 62.20 -14.89 -38.20
C ARG A 573 63.66 -15.27 -38.01
N ILE A 574 64.35 -14.56 -37.13
CA ILE A 574 65.76 -14.84 -36.80
C ILE A 574 65.79 -15.49 -35.43
N LEU A 575 66.23 -16.75 -35.38
CA LEU A 575 66.27 -17.54 -34.14
C LEU A 575 67.71 -17.82 -33.70
N GLU A 576 67.96 -17.67 -32.40
CA GLU A 576 69.16 -18.17 -31.68
C GLU A 576 68.79 -19.47 -30.96
N ALA A 577 69.32 -20.63 -31.37
CA ALA A 577 68.88 -21.93 -30.86
C ALA A 577 69.99 -22.76 -30.19
N ILE A 578 69.71 -23.28 -28.98
CA ILE A 578 70.60 -24.14 -28.19
C ILE A 578 70.02 -25.55 -28.07
N GLY A 579 70.73 -26.56 -28.56
CA GLY A 579 70.32 -27.97 -28.49
C GLY A 579 71.06 -28.78 -27.42
N ARG A 580 70.39 -29.79 -26.83
CA ARG A 580 70.94 -30.79 -25.89
C ARG A 580 70.37 -32.18 -26.15
N ASN A 581 71.26 -33.17 -26.32
CA ASN A 581 70.87 -34.57 -26.52
C ASN A 581 70.41 -35.25 -25.21
N LEU A 582 69.17 -35.72 -25.12
CA LEU A 582 68.62 -36.52 -24.01
C LEU A 582 67.96 -37.82 -24.53
N LEU A 583 68.50 -38.39 -25.60
CA LEU A 583 68.09 -39.69 -26.15
C LEU A 583 68.38 -40.87 -25.19
N ASP A 584 69.12 -40.65 -24.11
CA ASP A 584 69.39 -41.57 -23.01
C ASP A 584 68.34 -41.53 -21.87
N ASP A 585 67.49 -40.51 -21.80
CA ASP A 585 66.52 -40.33 -20.72
C ASP A 585 65.15 -40.97 -21.08
N PRO A 586 64.64 -41.95 -20.30
CA PRO A 586 63.37 -42.61 -20.60
C PRO A 586 62.13 -41.71 -20.42
N THR A 587 62.28 -40.54 -19.79
CA THR A 587 61.21 -39.54 -19.60
C THR A 587 61.08 -38.60 -20.80
N VAL A 588 62.18 -38.38 -21.54
CA VAL A 588 62.26 -37.39 -22.64
C VAL A 588 62.42 -38.06 -24.00
N GLY A 589 63.31 -39.05 -24.11
CA GLY A 589 63.50 -39.87 -25.31
C GLY A 589 63.82 -39.09 -26.59
N GLY A 590 64.52 -37.95 -26.48
CA GLY A 590 64.69 -36.98 -27.56
C GLY A 590 65.81 -35.96 -27.33
N ILE A 591 66.10 -35.15 -28.35
CA ILE A 591 67.01 -34.00 -28.28
C ILE A 591 66.16 -32.76 -28.00
N VAL A 592 66.41 -32.08 -26.89
CA VAL A 592 65.70 -30.84 -26.50
C VAL A 592 66.43 -29.64 -27.10
N VAL A 593 65.72 -28.76 -27.78
CA VAL A 593 66.25 -27.55 -28.43
C VAL A 593 65.46 -26.34 -27.92
N ASN A 594 66.16 -25.25 -27.60
CA ASN A 594 65.59 -24.02 -27.03
C ASN A 594 65.94 -22.82 -27.91
N SER A 595 64.97 -22.17 -28.56
CA SER A 595 65.18 -21.24 -29.68
C SER A 595 64.54 -19.86 -29.50
N ARG A 596 65.36 -18.81 -29.28
CA ARG A 596 64.93 -17.43 -29.00
C ARG A 596 64.66 -16.61 -30.27
N ASP A 597 63.55 -15.89 -30.35
CA ASP A 597 63.33 -14.86 -31.38
C ASP A 597 64.03 -13.55 -31.01
N ILE A 598 64.80 -12.98 -31.95
CA ILE A 598 65.39 -11.64 -31.81
C ILE A 598 64.73 -10.59 -32.72
N THR A 599 63.63 -10.95 -33.39
CA THR A 599 62.86 -10.09 -34.30
C THR A 599 62.16 -8.93 -33.58
N GLU A 600 61.51 -9.14 -32.43
CA GLU A 600 60.75 -8.05 -31.77
C GLU A 600 61.63 -6.94 -31.19
N ARG A 601 62.87 -7.24 -30.76
CA ARG A 601 63.82 -6.21 -30.32
C ARG A 601 64.15 -5.21 -31.44
N ARG A 602 63.95 -5.59 -32.71
CA ARG A 602 64.06 -4.71 -33.88
C ARG A 602 62.74 -4.01 -34.29
N ARG A 603 61.60 -4.38 -33.71
CA ARG A 603 60.27 -3.80 -34.00
C ARG A 603 59.75 -2.90 -32.87
N ALA A 604 60.15 -3.14 -31.63
CA ALA A 604 59.72 -2.35 -30.47
C ALA A 604 60.08 -0.85 -30.59
N GLU A 605 61.25 -0.55 -31.18
CA GLU A 605 61.74 0.80 -31.50
C GLU A 605 60.84 1.54 -32.52
N GLU A 606 60.02 0.81 -33.27
CA GLU A 606 59.01 1.36 -34.19
C GLU A 606 57.62 1.44 -33.52
N ALA A 607 57.27 0.43 -32.70
CA ALA A 607 55.95 0.29 -32.09
C ALA A 607 55.57 1.39 -31.08
N VAL A 608 56.50 1.83 -30.21
CA VAL A 608 56.21 2.86 -29.17
C VAL A 608 55.64 4.14 -29.78
N ARG A 609 56.18 4.54 -30.93
CA ARG A 609 55.75 5.70 -31.73
C ARG A 609 54.34 5.53 -32.29
N ASN A 610 53.95 4.33 -32.71
CA ASN A 610 52.61 4.05 -33.22
C ASN A 610 51.55 4.02 -32.11
N ILE A 611 51.92 3.60 -30.89
CA ILE A 611 51.02 3.60 -29.73
C ILE A 611 50.55 5.02 -29.42
N LEU A 612 51.46 5.98 -29.32
CA LEU A 612 51.12 7.38 -29.01
C LEU A 612 50.18 8.02 -30.05
N GLU A 613 50.33 7.71 -31.34
CA GLU A 613 49.42 8.16 -32.41
C GLU A 613 48.00 7.58 -32.30
N SER A 614 47.84 6.46 -31.59
CA SER A 614 46.59 5.68 -31.52
C SER A 614 45.74 5.93 -30.26
N ILE A 615 46.24 6.73 -29.30
CA ILE A 615 45.53 7.07 -28.06
C ILE A 615 44.25 7.89 -28.36
N GLY A 616 43.14 7.49 -27.75
CA GLY A 616 41.81 8.12 -27.91
C GLY A 616 41.60 9.42 -27.12
N GLU A 617 42.47 9.71 -26.15
CA GLU A 617 42.61 11.05 -25.53
C GLU A 617 43.59 11.91 -26.36
N GLY A 618 43.44 13.23 -26.32
CA GLY A 618 44.44 14.14 -26.89
C GLY A 618 45.73 14.07 -26.08
N PHE A 619 46.86 13.75 -26.73
CA PHE A 619 48.16 13.69 -26.08
C PHE A 619 49.16 14.66 -26.71
N VAL A 620 49.82 15.44 -25.85
CA VAL A 620 50.91 16.35 -26.20
C VAL A 620 52.06 16.22 -25.21
N ALA A 621 53.29 16.39 -25.69
CA ALA A 621 54.47 16.58 -24.86
C ALA A 621 55.13 17.91 -25.23
N ILE A 622 55.56 18.67 -24.22
CA ILE A 622 56.29 19.93 -24.34
C ILE A 622 57.64 19.84 -23.61
N ASP A 623 58.66 20.56 -24.08
CA ASP A 623 59.97 20.68 -23.43
C ASP A 623 59.98 21.70 -22.27
N ARG A 624 61.14 21.85 -21.61
CA ARG A 624 61.39 22.89 -20.58
C ARG A 624 61.26 24.34 -21.08
N GLN A 625 61.17 24.59 -22.38
CA GLN A 625 60.88 25.90 -22.98
C GLN A 625 59.39 26.05 -23.34
N GLU A 626 58.57 25.13 -22.83
CA GLU A 626 57.13 24.97 -23.04
C GLU A 626 56.77 24.78 -24.54
N ARG A 627 57.67 24.21 -25.35
CA ARG A 627 57.48 23.98 -26.80
C ARG A 627 57.07 22.55 -27.10
N PHE A 628 56.12 22.36 -28.01
CA PHE A 628 55.66 21.01 -28.37
C PHE A 628 56.78 20.16 -29.01
N THR A 629 57.15 19.08 -28.34
CA THR A 629 58.07 18.05 -28.86
C THR A 629 57.31 16.89 -29.51
N TYR A 630 56.10 16.62 -29.06
CA TYR A 630 55.21 15.61 -29.63
C TYR A 630 53.73 16.04 -29.52
N VAL A 631 52.93 15.65 -30.53
CA VAL A 631 51.48 15.87 -30.61
C VAL A 631 50.91 14.65 -31.35
N ASN A 632 49.92 13.96 -30.76
CA ASN A 632 49.24 12.85 -31.44
C ASN A 632 48.09 13.34 -32.34
N ARG A 633 47.65 12.47 -33.26
CA ARG A 633 46.54 12.75 -34.17
C ARG A 633 45.21 13.15 -33.48
N ARG A 634 44.96 12.68 -32.26
CA ARG A 634 43.76 13.03 -31.48
C ARG A 634 43.83 14.44 -30.91
N ALA A 635 44.99 14.89 -30.44
CA ALA A 635 45.22 16.27 -30.02
C ALA A 635 45.01 17.25 -31.19
N GLU A 636 45.40 16.90 -32.42
CA GLU A 636 45.10 17.73 -33.61
C GLU A 636 43.59 17.95 -33.82
N GLN A 637 42.77 16.94 -33.53
CA GLN A 637 41.31 17.01 -33.66
C GLN A 637 40.70 17.86 -32.54
N LEU A 638 41.04 17.57 -31.28
CA LEU A 638 40.48 18.25 -30.11
C LEU A 638 40.87 19.73 -30.07
N LEU A 639 42.14 20.05 -30.32
CA LEU A 639 42.64 21.43 -30.37
C LEU A 639 42.34 22.15 -31.70
N ARG A 640 41.77 21.43 -32.68
CA ARG A 640 41.44 21.90 -34.05
C ARG A 640 42.62 22.58 -34.78
N ARG A 641 43.85 22.09 -34.59
CA ARG A 641 45.10 22.62 -35.20
C ARG A 641 46.04 21.50 -35.60
N ARG A 642 46.85 21.70 -36.66
CA ARG A 642 47.72 20.63 -37.17
C ARG A 642 49.04 20.54 -36.40
N ARG A 643 49.59 19.34 -36.28
CA ARG A 643 50.88 19.04 -35.64
C ARG A 643 52.03 19.88 -36.21
N GLY A 644 52.07 20.08 -37.53
CA GLY A 644 53.06 20.93 -38.20
C GLY A 644 52.95 22.42 -37.88
N GLU A 645 51.83 22.86 -37.28
CA GLU A 645 51.62 24.23 -36.78
C GLU A 645 51.93 24.35 -35.28
N LEU A 646 52.18 23.23 -34.58
CA LEU A 646 52.38 23.18 -33.13
C LEU A 646 53.82 22.79 -32.76
N LEU A 647 54.41 21.78 -33.42
CA LEU A 647 55.78 21.31 -33.10
C LEU A 647 56.80 22.47 -33.11
N GLY A 648 57.58 22.57 -32.03
CA GLY A 648 58.59 23.61 -31.83
C GLY A 648 58.06 25.01 -31.46
N ARG A 649 56.75 25.26 -31.53
CA ARG A 649 56.13 26.49 -31.00
C ARG A 649 55.84 26.36 -29.51
N ASN A 650 55.89 27.47 -28.77
CA ASN A 650 55.50 27.50 -27.37
C ASN A 650 53.97 27.36 -27.23
N VAL A 651 53.51 26.63 -26.22
CA VAL A 651 52.09 26.33 -26.01
C VAL A 651 51.23 27.59 -25.75
N TRP A 652 51.76 28.59 -25.05
CA TRP A 652 51.04 29.83 -24.74
C TRP A 652 51.04 30.83 -25.90
N GLU A 653 52.08 30.80 -26.76
CA GLU A 653 52.06 31.49 -28.06
C GLU A 653 51.00 30.90 -28.99
N ALA A 654 50.76 29.58 -28.91
CA ALA A 654 49.74 28.90 -29.70
C ALA A 654 48.32 29.20 -29.20
N PHE A 655 48.08 29.16 -27.88
CA PHE A 655 46.75 29.30 -27.26
C PHE A 655 46.71 30.49 -26.28
N PRO A 656 46.75 31.75 -26.76
CA PRO A 656 46.81 32.92 -25.91
C PRO A 656 45.56 33.10 -25.02
N GLU A 657 44.40 32.62 -25.46
CA GLU A 657 43.16 32.66 -24.68
C GLU A 657 43.18 31.71 -23.47
N ALA A 658 44.09 30.74 -23.43
CA ALA A 658 44.32 29.90 -22.26
C ALA A 658 45.15 30.60 -21.17
N VAL A 659 45.86 31.69 -21.47
CA VAL A 659 46.71 32.38 -20.50
C VAL A 659 45.85 33.04 -19.42
N GLY A 660 46.07 32.65 -18.16
CA GLY A 660 45.26 33.09 -17.02
C GLY A 660 44.07 32.18 -16.66
N SER A 661 43.79 31.14 -17.45
CA SER A 661 42.86 30.05 -17.09
C SER A 661 43.50 29.04 -16.12
N ALA A 662 42.76 28.00 -15.72
CA ALA A 662 43.32 26.84 -15.01
C ALA A 662 44.36 26.09 -15.87
N PHE A 663 44.20 26.02 -17.19
CA PHE A 663 45.18 25.41 -18.10
C PHE A 663 46.58 26.01 -17.91
N PHE A 664 46.67 27.34 -17.75
CA PHE A 664 47.94 28.05 -17.56
C PHE A 664 48.52 27.85 -16.15
N ARG A 665 47.68 27.95 -15.12
CA ARG A 665 48.13 27.82 -13.71
C ARG A 665 48.60 26.41 -13.39
N GLU A 666 47.75 25.41 -13.62
CA GLU A 666 48.05 24.05 -13.16
C GLU A 666 49.16 23.38 -13.99
N CYS A 667 49.26 23.63 -15.30
CA CYS A 667 50.36 23.09 -16.10
C CYS A 667 51.73 23.67 -15.72
N ARG A 668 51.81 24.97 -15.37
CA ARG A 668 53.05 25.55 -14.83
C ARG A 668 53.36 25.02 -13.44
N ARG A 669 52.35 25.00 -12.56
CA ARG A 669 52.45 24.41 -11.22
C ARG A 669 52.95 22.96 -11.26
N ALA A 670 52.52 22.16 -12.23
CA ALA A 670 53.01 20.81 -12.44
C ALA A 670 54.51 20.77 -12.77
N MET A 671 55.00 21.67 -13.62
CA MET A 671 56.42 21.79 -13.96
C MET A 671 57.26 22.32 -12.78
N ASP A 672 56.75 23.31 -12.04
CA ASP A 672 57.45 23.97 -10.92
C ASP A 672 57.48 23.09 -9.66
N GLU A 673 56.36 22.45 -9.29
CA GLU A 673 56.26 21.55 -8.13
C GLU A 673 56.74 20.11 -8.45
N GLN A 674 57.00 19.79 -9.73
CA GLN A 674 57.25 18.42 -10.23
C GLN A 674 56.17 17.40 -9.79
N ALA A 675 54.93 17.87 -9.60
CA ALA A 675 53.77 17.07 -9.23
C ALA A 675 52.80 16.89 -10.41
N ALA A 676 52.18 15.71 -10.52
CA ALA A 676 51.12 15.48 -11.50
C ALA A 676 49.83 16.20 -11.09
N VAL A 677 49.18 16.89 -12.03
CA VAL A 677 47.94 17.66 -11.80
C VAL A 677 46.79 17.11 -12.63
N ARG A 678 45.56 17.27 -12.10
CA ARG A 678 44.31 16.97 -12.79
C ARG A 678 43.29 18.05 -12.50
N PHE A 679 42.64 18.57 -13.53
CA PHE A 679 41.61 19.60 -13.44
C PHE A 679 40.61 19.49 -14.59
N GLU A 680 39.42 20.06 -14.40
CA GLU A 680 38.46 20.31 -15.48
C GLU A 680 38.40 21.82 -15.72
N GLU A 681 38.42 22.26 -16.99
CA GLU A 681 38.28 23.67 -17.36
C GLU A 681 37.50 23.81 -18.67
N PHE A 682 36.63 24.83 -18.73
CA PHE A 682 35.88 25.14 -19.95
C PHE A 682 36.71 26.03 -20.89
N TYR A 683 36.93 25.57 -22.12
CA TYR A 683 37.67 26.34 -23.11
C TYR A 683 36.73 26.99 -24.13
N ALA A 684 36.31 28.22 -23.82
CA ALA A 684 35.32 28.97 -24.60
C ALA A 684 35.58 29.06 -26.12
N PRO A 685 36.83 29.20 -26.63
CA PRO A 685 37.08 29.19 -28.09
C PRO A 685 36.78 27.88 -28.82
N LEU A 686 36.54 26.77 -28.10
CA LEU A 686 36.15 25.47 -28.66
C LEU A 686 34.75 24.99 -28.23
N ASP A 687 34.11 25.71 -27.28
CA ASP A 687 32.83 25.37 -26.64
C ASP A 687 32.80 23.97 -26.00
N ALA A 688 33.89 23.60 -25.32
CA ALA A 688 34.13 22.27 -24.77
C ALA A 688 34.63 22.30 -23.31
N TRP A 689 34.26 21.29 -22.53
CA TRP A 689 34.76 21.07 -21.17
C TRP A 689 35.86 20.02 -21.22
N PHE A 690 37.11 20.43 -21.04
CA PHE A 690 38.23 19.50 -21.03
C PHE A 690 38.54 19.02 -19.62
N GLU A 691 38.57 17.70 -19.41
CA GLU A 691 39.40 17.14 -18.34
C GLU A 691 40.84 17.11 -18.85
N VAL A 692 41.78 17.58 -18.02
CA VAL A 692 43.22 17.55 -18.30
C VAL A 692 43.96 16.80 -17.20
N ARG A 693 44.93 15.98 -17.58
CA ARG A 693 45.87 15.28 -16.69
C ARG A 693 47.28 15.55 -17.19
N ALA A 694 48.07 16.33 -16.45
CA ALA A 694 49.42 16.73 -16.85
C ALA A 694 50.48 16.16 -15.89
N TYR A 695 51.49 15.54 -16.48
CA TYR A 695 52.53 14.76 -15.81
C TYR A 695 53.90 15.38 -16.11
N PRO A 696 54.59 15.95 -15.11
CA PRO A 696 55.92 16.51 -15.28
C PRO A 696 56.97 15.40 -15.44
N SER A 697 58.08 15.77 -16.07
CA SER A 697 59.24 14.92 -16.29
C SER A 697 60.51 15.78 -16.20
N PRO A 698 61.69 15.17 -16.06
CA PRO A 698 62.95 15.90 -16.08
C PRO A 698 63.14 16.78 -17.32
N ASP A 699 62.57 16.42 -18.47
CA ASP A 699 62.81 17.09 -19.75
C ASP A 699 61.65 18.01 -20.21
N GLY A 700 60.54 18.05 -19.46
CA GLY A 700 59.36 18.85 -19.79
C GLY A 700 58.06 18.31 -19.19
N LEU A 701 56.93 18.49 -19.89
CA LEU A 701 55.58 18.12 -19.42
C LEU A 701 54.84 17.30 -20.48
N SER A 702 54.20 16.20 -20.06
CA SER A 702 53.32 15.38 -20.90
C SER A 702 51.87 15.54 -20.44
N ALA A 703 50.95 15.93 -21.33
CA ALA A 703 49.56 16.19 -20.98
C ALA A 703 48.58 15.36 -21.82
N TYR A 704 47.58 14.80 -21.13
CA TYR A 704 46.44 14.07 -21.67
C TYR A 704 45.17 14.90 -21.44
N PHE A 705 44.26 14.94 -22.42
CA PHE A 705 43.00 15.67 -22.30
C PHE A 705 41.89 15.12 -23.21
N ASP A 706 40.64 15.21 -22.76
CA ASP A 706 39.46 14.82 -23.53
C ASP A 706 38.20 15.63 -23.13
N ASP A 707 37.17 15.64 -23.97
CA ASP A 707 35.92 16.39 -23.75
C ASP A 707 34.92 15.58 -22.90
N VAL A 708 34.57 16.10 -21.73
CA VAL A 708 33.65 15.44 -20.77
C VAL A 708 32.20 15.93 -20.85
N GLY A 709 31.87 16.76 -21.83
CA GLY A 709 30.60 17.49 -21.93
C GLY A 709 29.33 16.63 -21.97
N GLU A 710 29.37 15.40 -22.50
CA GLU A 710 28.20 14.52 -22.52
C GLU A 710 27.96 13.79 -21.20
N ARG A 711 29.02 13.27 -20.57
CA ARG A 711 28.94 12.44 -19.35
C ARG A 711 28.23 13.17 -18.21
N ARG A 712 28.55 14.46 -18.00
CA ARG A 712 27.92 15.29 -16.97
C ARG A 712 26.40 15.43 -17.14
N ARG A 713 25.89 15.29 -18.38
CA ARG A 713 24.44 15.34 -18.69
C ARG A 713 23.72 14.01 -18.44
N ALA A 714 24.45 12.91 -18.25
CA ALA A 714 23.87 11.59 -17.98
C ALA A 714 23.64 11.39 -16.47
N ASP A 715 24.65 11.68 -15.64
CA ASP A 715 24.60 11.46 -14.19
C ASP A 715 23.45 12.26 -13.51
N GLU A 716 23.17 13.47 -14.00
CA GLU A 716 22.07 14.30 -13.48
C GLU A 716 20.68 13.74 -13.83
N ARG A 717 20.53 13.07 -14.98
CA ARG A 717 19.26 12.40 -15.34
C ARG A 717 18.96 11.23 -14.42
N LEU A 718 19.99 10.45 -14.05
CA LEU A 718 19.85 9.29 -13.17
C LEU A 718 19.32 9.71 -11.79
N ARG A 719 19.88 10.78 -11.22
CA ARG A 719 19.47 11.36 -9.93
C ARG A 719 18.07 11.97 -9.92
N GLN A 720 17.51 12.30 -11.08
CA GLN A 720 16.11 12.74 -11.20
C GLN A 720 15.16 11.54 -11.28
N ALA A 721 15.55 10.47 -11.98
CA ALA A 721 14.76 9.24 -12.08
C ALA A 721 14.57 8.54 -10.72
N GLU A 722 15.64 8.35 -9.93
CA GLU A 722 15.58 7.68 -8.61
C GLU A 722 14.57 8.33 -7.65
N LYS A 723 14.52 9.66 -7.65
CA LYS A 723 13.57 10.45 -6.83
C LYS A 723 12.12 10.23 -7.26
N LEU A 724 11.87 10.19 -8.57
CA LEU A 724 10.52 9.98 -9.12
C LEU A 724 9.99 8.58 -8.78
N THR A 725 10.80 7.53 -8.96
CA THR A 725 10.41 6.15 -8.64
C THR A 725 10.02 5.99 -7.16
N THR A 726 10.73 6.68 -6.27
CA THR A 726 10.50 6.61 -4.81
C THR A 726 9.20 7.30 -4.38
N LEU A 727 8.83 8.44 -5.01
CA LEU A 727 7.52 9.05 -4.80
C LEU A 727 6.39 8.21 -5.45
N GLY A 728 6.68 7.55 -6.56
CA GLY A 728 5.72 6.80 -7.36
C GLY A 728 5.00 5.68 -6.59
N SER A 729 5.73 4.90 -5.79
CA SER A 729 5.17 3.81 -4.99
C SER A 729 4.29 4.34 -3.84
N LEU A 730 4.76 5.35 -3.11
CA LEU A 730 4.06 5.94 -1.96
C LEU A 730 2.71 6.56 -2.36
N ILE A 731 2.66 7.30 -3.48
CA ILE A 731 1.43 7.92 -3.95
C ILE A 731 0.41 6.85 -4.40
N SER A 732 0.86 5.71 -4.92
CA SER A 732 -0.03 4.61 -5.32
C SER A 732 -0.80 4.00 -4.13
N GLY A 733 -0.15 3.83 -2.98
CA GLY A 733 -0.80 3.35 -1.75
C GLY A 733 -1.77 4.38 -1.16
N VAL A 734 -1.31 5.63 -1.01
CA VAL A 734 -2.14 6.74 -0.50
C VAL A 734 -3.37 6.99 -1.37
N ALA A 735 -3.28 6.77 -2.68
CA ALA A 735 -4.44 6.92 -3.57
C ALA A 735 -5.52 5.85 -3.34
N HIS A 736 -5.13 4.62 -3.00
CA HIS A 736 -6.08 3.54 -2.66
C HIS A 736 -6.87 3.89 -1.40
N GLU A 737 -6.16 4.26 -0.33
CA GLU A 737 -6.73 4.69 0.96
C GLU A 737 -7.64 5.93 0.86
N LEU A 738 -7.48 6.75 -0.18
CA LEU A 738 -8.33 7.93 -0.44
C LEU A 738 -9.49 7.65 -1.40
N ASN A 739 -9.33 6.79 -2.41
CA ASN A 739 -10.40 6.47 -3.36
C ASN A 739 -11.57 5.74 -2.68
N ASN A 740 -11.28 4.88 -1.73
CA ASN A 740 -12.27 4.08 -1.01
C ASN A 740 -13.28 4.92 -0.20
N PRO A 741 -12.89 5.77 0.77
CA PRO A 741 -13.84 6.64 1.48
C PRO A 741 -14.52 7.67 0.56
N LEU A 742 -13.88 8.08 -0.54
CA LEU A 742 -14.52 8.92 -1.56
C LEU A 742 -15.62 8.16 -2.32
N THR A 743 -15.48 6.85 -2.52
CA THR A 743 -16.52 5.99 -3.11
C THR A 743 -17.75 5.97 -2.20
N VAL A 744 -17.54 5.69 -0.91
CA VAL A 744 -18.59 5.66 0.12
C VAL A 744 -19.33 7.00 0.20
N VAL A 745 -18.59 8.12 0.33
CA VAL A 745 -19.18 9.47 0.44
C VAL A 745 -19.96 9.86 -0.82
N THR A 746 -19.44 9.58 -2.01
CA THR A 746 -20.11 9.93 -3.28
C THR A 746 -21.36 9.06 -3.50
N GLY A 747 -21.25 7.74 -3.27
CA GLY A 747 -22.35 6.80 -3.44
C GLY A 747 -23.53 7.10 -2.52
N PHE A 748 -23.30 7.27 -1.22
CA PHE A 748 -24.37 7.64 -0.28
C PHE A 748 -24.92 9.05 -0.52
N ALA A 749 -24.10 10.02 -0.92
CA ALA A 749 -24.61 11.34 -1.31
C ALA A 749 -25.54 11.27 -2.54
N HIS A 750 -25.25 10.38 -3.49
CA HIS A 750 -26.08 10.16 -4.67
C HIS A 750 -27.39 9.43 -4.33
N LEU A 751 -27.34 8.32 -3.58
CA LEU A 751 -28.53 7.59 -3.11
C LEU A 751 -29.50 8.50 -2.36
N LEU A 752 -28.99 9.29 -1.40
CA LEU A 752 -29.79 10.23 -0.62
C LEU A 752 -30.33 11.40 -1.47
N ALA A 753 -29.76 11.70 -2.65
CA ALA A 753 -30.29 12.71 -3.56
C ALA A 753 -31.38 12.15 -4.48
N GLY A 754 -31.25 10.88 -4.89
CA GLY A 754 -32.23 10.16 -5.69
C GLY A 754 -33.50 9.75 -4.93
N ALA A 755 -33.39 9.51 -3.61
CA ALA A 755 -34.50 9.05 -2.78
C ALA A 755 -35.78 9.94 -2.87
N PRO A 756 -36.98 9.33 -2.88
CA PRO A 756 -38.24 10.06 -2.77
C PRO A 756 -38.35 10.79 -1.43
N ASP A 757 -39.21 11.80 -1.37
CA ASP A 757 -39.51 12.65 -0.20
C ASP A 757 -38.35 13.47 0.41
N VAL A 758 -37.12 13.39 -0.14
CA VAL A 758 -35.99 14.20 0.34
C VAL A 758 -36.17 15.69 -0.02
N PRO A 759 -36.17 16.64 0.96
CA PRO A 759 -36.42 18.04 0.68
C PRO A 759 -35.33 18.71 -0.18
N GLU A 760 -35.74 19.65 -1.03
CA GLU A 760 -34.86 20.42 -1.92
C GLU A 760 -33.66 21.13 -1.24
N ARG A 761 -33.80 21.52 0.03
CA ARG A 761 -32.70 22.09 0.82
C ARG A 761 -31.64 21.05 1.18
N VAL A 762 -32.03 19.77 1.28
CA VAL A 762 -31.14 18.63 1.52
C VAL A 762 -30.50 18.18 0.21
N LYS A 763 -31.27 18.04 -0.88
CA LYS A 763 -30.72 17.71 -2.22
C LYS A 763 -29.60 18.68 -2.65
N ARG A 764 -29.79 19.99 -2.45
CA ARG A 764 -28.72 20.99 -2.71
C ARG A 764 -27.47 20.84 -1.82
N ARG A 765 -27.58 20.30 -0.61
CA ARG A 765 -26.43 20.02 0.27
C ARG A 765 -25.71 18.73 -0.14
N LEU A 766 -26.45 17.70 -0.54
CA LEU A 766 -25.88 16.46 -1.06
C LEU A 766 -25.09 16.72 -2.36
N GLY A 767 -25.63 17.53 -3.27
CA GLY A 767 -24.87 18.01 -4.44
C GLY A 767 -23.61 18.80 -4.09
N GLN A 768 -23.62 19.60 -3.01
CA GLN A 768 -22.41 20.27 -2.52
C GLN A 768 -21.35 19.30 -1.97
N ILE A 769 -21.78 18.20 -1.34
CA ILE A 769 -20.90 17.12 -0.88
C ILE A 769 -20.29 16.40 -2.08
N ASN A 770 -21.11 16.03 -3.07
CA ASN A 770 -20.66 15.37 -4.31
C ASN A 770 -19.57 16.19 -5.02
N VAL A 771 -19.80 17.50 -5.21
CA VAL A 771 -18.82 18.41 -5.84
C VAL A 771 -17.51 18.52 -5.06
N GLN A 772 -17.48 18.34 -3.74
CA GLN A 772 -16.21 18.25 -2.99
C GLN A 772 -15.56 16.87 -3.08
N ALA A 773 -16.34 15.78 -3.11
CA ALA A 773 -15.82 14.43 -3.27
C ALA A 773 -15.21 14.22 -4.66
N GLU A 774 -15.91 14.63 -5.74
CA GLU A 774 -15.40 14.70 -7.11
C GLU A 774 -14.09 15.51 -7.20
N ARG A 775 -14.03 16.64 -6.49
CA ARG A 775 -12.84 17.50 -6.43
C ARG A 775 -11.66 16.82 -5.75
N ALA A 776 -11.90 16.09 -4.66
CA ALA A 776 -10.88 15.29 -3.99
C ALA A 776 -10.40 14.13 -4.87
N ALA A 777 -11.32 13.38 -5.49
CA ALA A 777 -11.00 12.31 -6.44
C ALA A 777 -10.16 12.81 -7.62
N LYS A 778 -10.45 14.02 -8.14
CA LYS A 778 -9.64 14.66 -9.19
C LYS A 778 -8.24 15.06 -8.71
N ILE A 779 -8.07 15.40 -7.44
CA ILE A 779 -6.74 15.67 -6.85
C ILE A 779 -5.95 14.36 -6.71
N VAL A 780 -6.57 13.28 -6.21
CA VAL A 780 -5.96 11.95 -6.11
C VAL A 780 -5.56 11.42 -7.50
N LYS A 781 -6.43 11.55 -8.50
CA LYS A 781 -6.12 11.17 -9.89
C LYS A 781 -4.94 11.96 -10.46
N ASN A 782 -4.87 13.27 -10.22
CA ASN A 782 -3.75 14.10 -10.68
C ASN A 782 -2.42 13.75 -9.97
N LEU A 783 -2.48 13.39 -8.69
CA LEU A 783 -1.32 12.87 -7.93
C LEU A 783 -0.83 11.56 -8.54
N LEU A 784 -1.74 10.62 -8.82
CA LEU A 784 -1.45 9.35 -9.48
C LEU A 784 -0.80 9.53 -10.86
N THR A 785 -1.33 10.43 -11.72
CA THR A 785 -0.73 10.74 -13.03
C THR A 785 0.67 11.37 -12.89
N PHE A 786 0.93 12.13 -11.84
CA PHE A 786 2.27 12.64 -11.54
C PHE A 786 3.22 11.56 -11.01
N ALA A 787 2.70 10.55 -10.30
CA ALA A 787 3.46 9.50 -9.63
C ALA A 787 4.05 8.43 -10.56
N ARG A 788 3.35 8.09 -11.64
CA ARG A 788 3.79 7.09 -12.64
C ARG A 788 3.87 7.71 -14.03
N GLN A 789 5.09 7.97 -14.52
CA GLN A 789 5.34 8.27 -15.92
C GLN A 789 5.19 6.98 -16.75
N GLN A 790 3.98 6.67 -17.20
CA GLN A 790 3.78 5.60 -18.18
C GLN A 790 4.41 6.02 -19.53
N PRO A 791 5.15 5.13 -20.22
CA PRO A 791 5.69 5.44 -21.55
C PRO A 791 4.54 5.72 -22.53
N PRO A 792 4.57 6.82 -23.29
CA PRO A 792 3.42 7.26 -24.08
C PRO A 792 3.10 6.31 -25.23
N GLU A 793 1.82 5.96 -25.37
CA GLU A 793 1.36 5.06 -26.44
C GLU A 793 1.48 5.76 -27.80
N GLN A 794 2.45 5.32 -28.61
CA GLN A 794 2.84 5.95 -29.87
C GLN A 794 1.77 5.78 -30.97
N ARG A 795 0.80 6.70 -31.02
CA ARG A 795 -0.26 6.76 -32.04
C ARG A 795 0.01 7.90 -33.03
N PRO A 796 -0.55 7.85 -34.26
CA PRO A 796 -0.63 9.03 -35.13
C PRO A 796 -1.53 10.09 -34.50
N VAL A 797 -0.95 11.25 -34.18
CA VAL A 797 -1.66 12.42 -33.65
C VAL A 797 -1.47 13.58 -34.61
N ARG A 798 -2.57 14.27 -34.94
CA ARG A 798 -2.54 15.51 -35.73
C ARG A 798 -2.64 16.70 -34.79
N LEU A 799 -1.56 17.45 -34.68
CA LEU A 799 -1.48 18.51 -33.67
C LEU A 799 -2.54 19.62 -33.82
N PRO A 800 -2.93 20.07 -35.03
CA PRO A 800 -4.01 21.05 -35.19
C PRO A 800 -5.37 20.53 -34.70
N GLU A 801 -5.73 19.29 -35.05
CA GLU A 801 -6.99 18.65 -34.64
C GLU A 801 -7.07 18.51 -33.10
N LEU A 802 -5.94 18.17 -32.46
CA LEU A 802 -5.83 18.08 -31.00
C LEU A 802 -5.91 19.45 -30.29
N VAL A 803 -5.33 20.50 -30.88
CA VAL A 803 -5.44 21.87 -30.37
C VAL A 803 -6.89 22.35 -30.45
N ASP A 804 -7.60 22.09 -31.54
CA ASP A 804 -9.01 22.47 -31.66
C ASP A 804 -9.89 21.68 -30.68
N GLN A 805 -9.65 20.38 -30.47
CA GLN A 805 -10.31 19.61 -29.40
C GLN A 805 -10.08 20.22 -28.00
N ALA A 806 -8.86 20.67 -27.70
CA ALA A 806 -8.53 21.32 -26.42
C ALA A 806 -9.23 22.68 -26.25
N LEU A 807 -9.40 23.43 -27.34
CA LEU A 807 -10.10 24.73 -27.35
C LEU A 807 -11.61 24.56 -27.21
N ASP A 808 -12.22 23.57 -27.88
CA ASP A 808 -13.66 23.27 -27.80
C ASP A 808 -14.07 22.83 -26.39
N LEU A 809 -13.25 22.00 -25.72
CA LEU A 809 -13.43 21.64 -24.31
C LEU A 809 -13.39 22.84 -23.34
N LEU A 810 -12.81 23.97 -23.76
CA LEU A 810 -12.71 25.21 -22.99
C LEU A 810 -13.58 26.34 -23.54
N ALA A 811 -14.34 26.13 -24.62
CA ALA A 811 -15.04 27.18 -25.36
C ALA A 811 -15.99 28.02 -24.49
N TYR A 812 -16.72 27.37 -23.57
CA TYR A 812 -17.57 28.07 -22.60
C TYR A 812 -16.77 28.99 -21.67
N GLN A 813 -15.62 28.54 -21.17
CA GLN A 813 -14.77 29.32 -20.27
C GLN A 813 -14.07 30.48 -21.00
N LEU A 814 -13.62 30.25 -22.23
CA LEU A 814 -13.06 31.28 -23.11
C LEU A 814 -14.10 32.37 -23.42
N GLY A 815 -15.33 31.96 -23.78
CA GLY A 815 -16.45 32.87 -24.04
C GLY A 815 -16.86 33.70 -22.82
N VAL A 816 -17.09 33.06 -21.67
CA VAL A 816 -17.48 33.74 -20.42
C VAL A 816 -16.40 34.72 -19.94
N ASN A 817 -15.12 34.40 -20.13
CA ASN A 817 -14.02 35.32 -19.79
C ASN A 817 -13.66 36.31 -20.90
N THR A 818 -14.42 36.33 -22.01
CA THR A 818 -14.27 37.24 -23.16
C THR A 818 -12.87 37.21 -23.77
N ILE A 819 -12.32 36.00 -23.95
CA ILE A 819 -10.96 35.78 -24.45
C ILE A 819 -10.98 35.43 -25.94
N GLN A 820 -10.23 36.19 -26.74
CA GLN A 820 -9.99 35.88 -28.15
C GLN A 820 -9.01 34.71 -28.26
N VAL A 821 -9.24 33.82 -29.23
CA VAL A 821 -8.29 32.77 -29.61
C VAL A 821 -7.73 33.07 -30.99
N ARG A 822 -6.41 33.18 -31.11
CA ARG A 822 -5.69 33.30 -32.38
C ARG A 822 -4.99 31.97 -32.67
N ARG A 823 -5.11 31.48 -33.91
CA ARG A 823 -4.52 30.23 -34.39
C ARG A 823 -3.52 30.55 -35.50
N ASP A 824 -2.34 29.95 -35.44
CA ASP A 824 -1.30 30.09 -36.47
C ASP A 824 -0.72 28.71 -36.79
N PHE A 825 -1.37 27.99 -37.72
CA PHE A 825 -1.06 26.59 -38.06
C PHE A 825 -0.52 26.50 -39.50
N PRO A 826 0.43 25.61 -39.79
CA PRO A 826 0.95 25.43 -41.14
C PRO A 826 -0.08 24.72 -42.03
N ALA A 827 -0.07 25.03 -43.33
CA ALA A 827 -1.01 24.44 -44.30
C ALA A 827 -0.73 22.96 -44.68
N GLY A 828 0.28 22.33 -44.06
CA GLY A 828 0.63 20.92 -44.25
C GLY A 828 0.26 20.09 -43.02
N VAL A 829 -0.03 18.81 -43.21
CA VAL A 829 -0.40 17.92 -42.09
C VAL A 829 0.80 17.70 -41.17
N VAL A 830 0.66 18.12 -39.91
CA VAL A 830 1.65 17.88 -38.85
C VAL A 830 1.20 16.65 -38.07
N GLU A 831 1.57 15.48 -38.58
CA GLU A 831 1.42 14.20 -37.88
C GLU A 831 2.67 13.93 -37.03
N LEU A 832 2.47 13.49 -35.80
CA LEU A 832 3.51 13.07 -34.87
C LEU A 832 3.13 11.72 -34.24
N ALA A 833 4.14 10.92 -33.90
CA ALA A 833 3.97 9.75 -33.05
C ALA A 833 3.91 10.22 -31.59
N ALA A 834 2.76 10.04 -30.93
CA ALA A 834 2.52 10.51 -29.58
C ALA A 834 1.28 9.86 -28.94
N ASP A 835 1.14 10.04 -27.63
CA ASP A 835 -0.08 9.74 -26.89
C ASP A 835 -1.04 10.96 -26.96
N PRO A 836 -2.21 10.84 -27.62
CA PRO A 836 -3.14 11.95 -27.80
C PRO A 836 -3.76 12.41 -26.48
N ASP A 837 -4.02 11.49 -25.55
CA ASP A 837 -4.68 11.78 -24.27
C ASP A 837 -3.72 12.57 -23.36
N GLN A 838 -2.43 12.20 -23.34
CA GLN A 838 -1.39 12.94 -22.64
C GLN A 838 -1.11 14.32 -23.25
N LEU A 839 -1.02 14.43 -24.59
CA LEU A 839 -0.80 15.74 -25.22
C LEU A 839 -2.02 16.67 -25.09
N LEU A 840 -3.24 16.12 -25.07
CA LEU A 840 -4.46 16.86 -24.74
C LEU A 840 -4.41 17.37 -23.29
N GLN A 841 -3.88 16.59 -22.35
CA GLN A 841 -3.65 17.04 -20.97
C GLN A 841 -2.64 18.20 -20.88
N VAL A 842 -1.55 18.16 -21.66
CA VAL A 842 -0.60 19.29 -21.76
C VAL A 842 -1.29 20.55 -22.27
N LEU A 843 -2.03 20.44 -23.38
CA LEU A 843 -2.78 21.56 -23.96
C LEU A 843 -3.79 22.15 -22.97
N LEU A 844 -4.62 21.32 -22.34
CA LEU A 844 -5.61 21.76 -21.36
C LEU A 844 -4.96 22.44 -20.15
N ASN A 845 -3.83 21.94 -19.65
CA ASN A 845 -3.09 22.57 -18.54
C ASN A 845 -2.55 23.96 -18.94
N LEU A 846 -1.93 24.10 -20.12
CA LEU A 846 -1.40 25.38 -20.59
C LEU A 846 -2.52 26.40 -20.86
N LEU A 847 -3.59 26.00 -21.55
CA LEU A 847 -4.74 26.86 -21.82
C LEU A 847 -5.49 27.25 -20.54
N GLN A 848 -5.61 26.36 -19.55
CA GLN A 848 -6.16 26.72 -18.24
C GLN A 848 -5.24 27.65 -17.46
N ASN A 849 -3.92 27.54 -17.56
CA ASN A 849 -3.01 28.50 -16.93
C ASN A 849 -3.14 29.89 -17.56
N ALA A 850 -3.23 29.98 -18.89
CA ALA A 850 -3.51 31.23 -19.61
C ALA A 850 -4.86 31.87 -19.19
N LEU A 851 -5.94 31.07 -19.14
CA LEU A 851 -7.26 31.49 -18.64
C LEU A 851 -7.18 32.09 -17.22
N HIS A 852 -6.45 31.45 -16.30
CA HIS A 852 -6.27 31.95 -14.94
C HIS A 852 -5.38 33.19 -14.87
N ALA A 853 -4.32 33.28 -15.69
CA ALA A 853 -3.39 34.40 -15.72
C ALA A 853 -4.06 35.71 -16.19
N MET A 854 -5.06 35.59 -17.08
CA MET A 854 -5.84 36.74 -17.58
C MET A 854 -7.08 37.09 -16.73
N ALA A 855 -7.37 36.33 -15.68
CA ALA A 855 -8.52 36.58 -14.81
C ALA A 855 -8.42 37.96 -14.13
N GLY A 856 -9.40 38.83 -14.39
CA GLY A 856 -9.45 40.19 -13.85
C GLY A 856 -8.67 41.25 -14.65
N ILE A 857 -7.99 40.88 -15.73
CA ILE A 857 -7.26 41.85 -16.58
C ILE A 857 -8.23 42.73 -17.40
N ALA A 858 -7.93 44.03 -17.51
CA ALA A 858 -8.77 45.03 -18.17
C ALA A 858 -8.36 45.42 -19.61
N ARG A 859 -7.25 44.88 -20.12
CA ARG A 859 -6.84 45.01 -21.54
C ARG A 859 -7.41 43.85 -22.38
N GLU A 860 -7.19 43.91 -23.71
CA GLU A 860 -7.56 42.81 -24.62
C GLU A 860 -6.99 41.47 -24.11
N ARG A 861 -7.86 40.46 -23.98
CA ARG A 861 -7.49 39.12 -23.55
C ARG A 861 -7.41 38.22 -24.78
N VAL A 862 -6.20 37.77 -25.08
CA VAL A 862 -5.86 36.92 -26.22
C VAL A 862 -5.07 35.71 -25.71
N VAL A 863 -5.46 34.52 -26.17
CA VAL A 863 -4.56 33.36 -26.27
C VAL A 863 -4.17 33.20 -27.73
N SER A 864 -2.87 33.07 -28.02
CA SER A 864 -2.40 32.68 -29.35
C SER A 864 -1.81 31.27 -29.27
N VAL A 865 -2.23 30.37 -30.17
CA VAL A 865 -1.62 29.04 -30.33
C VAL A 865 -0.99 28.93 -31.71
N ARG A 866 0.33 28.75 -31.75
CA ARG A 866 1.10 28.54 -32.99
C ARG A 866 1.62 27.11 -33.05
N ILE A 867 1.63 26.55 -34.26
CA ILE A 867 2.37 25.32 -34.60
C ILE A 867 3.40 25.67 -35.69
N ALA A 868 4.65 25.23 -35.54
CA ALA A 868 5.71 25.47 -36.54
C ALA A 868 6.65 24.26 -36.67
N PRO A 869 6.98 23.82 -37.91
CA PRO A 869 7.98 22.77 -38.12
C PRO A 869 9.40 23.31 -37.89
N ALA A 870 10.21 22.58 -37.13
CA ALA A 870 11.54 22.98 -36.68
C ALA A 870 12.56 21.84 -36.82
N GLY A 871 13.09 21.62 -38.02
CA GLY A 871 14.28 20.78 -38.25
C GLY A 871 14.17 19.33 -37.78
N GLY A 872 13.06 18.64 -38.06
CA GLY A 872 12.78 17.28 -37.57
C GLY A 872 12.04 17.25 -36.22
N ARG A 873 11.78 18.42 -35.63
CA ARG A 873 10.87 18.61 -34.49
C ARG A 873 9.66 19.48 -34.91
N VAL A 874 8.64 19.51 -34.07
CA VAL A 874 7.48 20.40 -34.15
C VAL A 874 7.47 21.28 -32.92
N ARG A 875 7.41 22.59 -33.12
CA ARG A 875 7.21 23.58 -32.08
C ARG A 875 5.73 23.91 -31.93
N LEU A 876 5.25 23.86 -30.71
CA LEU A 876 3.93 24.33 -30.27
C LEU A 876 4.16 25.50 -29.30
N GLU A 877 3.61 26.67 -29.62
CA GLU A 877 3.68 27.86 -28.78
C GLU A 877 2.28 28.17 -28.24
N VAL A 878 2.14 28.32 -26.92
CA VAL A 878 0.90 28.80 -26.28
C VAL A 878 1.25 30.11 -25.56
N GLU A 879 0.71 31.20 -26.09
CA GLU A 879 0.97 32.57 -25.61
C GLU A 879 -0.27 33.18 -24.97
N ASP A 880 -0.12 33.77 -23.79
CA ASP A 880 -1.14 34.55 -23.10
C ASP A 880 -0.79 36.04 -23.00
N THR A 881 -1.81 36.86 -22.80
CA THR A 881 -1.71 38.32 -22.56
C THR A 881 -1.90 38.67 -21.06
N GLY A 882 -1.55 37.72 -20.20
CA GLY A 882 -1.50 37.81 -18.74
C GLY A 882 -0.44 38.79 -18.21
N PRO A 883 -0.13 38.79 -16.91
CA PRO A 883 0.90 39.68 -16.34
C PRO A 883 2.34 39.25 -16.69
N GLY A 884 2.54 38.07 -17.28
CA GLY A 884 3.83 37.39 -17.31
C GLY A 884 4.19 36.76 -15.95
N ILE A 885 5.35 36.11 -15.91
CA ILE A 885 5.86 35.37 -14.75
C ILE A 885 7.02 36.16 -14.11
N PRO A 886 6.95 36.53 -12.81
CA PRO A 886 8.03 37.24 -12.14
C PRO A 886 9.37 36.48 -12.21
N ALA A 887 10.45 37.19 -12.52
CA ALA A 887 11.76 36.56 -12.78
C ALA A 887 12.25 35.67 -11.62
N ALA A 888 11.99 36.07 -10.37
CA ALA A 888 12.37 35.32 -9.16
C ALA A 888 11.66 33.97 -8.97
N ILE A 889 10.72 33.59 -9.84
CA ILE A 889 10.05 32.28 -9.82
C ILE A 889 10.09 31.53 -11.15
N LEU A 890 10.69 32.07 -12.22
CA LEU A 890 10.72 31.44 -13.55
C LEU A 890 11.30 30.03 -13.49
N ASP A 891 12.46 29.86 -12.85
CA ASP A 891 13.17 28.59 -12.71
C ASP A 891 12.39 27.55 -11.89
N ARG A 892 11.34 27.97 -11.19
CA ARG A 892 10.58 27.18 -10.21
C ARG A 892 9.16 26.84 -10.62
N ILE A 893 8.65 27.36 -11.75
CA ILE A 893 7.25 27.09 -12.13
C ILE A 893 6.97 25.63 -12.49
N PHE A 894 8.03 24.85 -12.78
CA PHE A 894 7.98 23.42 -13.05
C PHE A 894 8.28 22.55 -11.80
N ASP A 895 8.63 23.16 -10.65
CA ASP A 895 8.77 22.46 -9.37
C ASP A 895 7.43 21.78 -9.00
N PRO A 896 7.42 20.49 -8.62
CA PRO A 896 6.23 19.85 -8.08
C PRO A 896 5.69 20.59 -6.84
N PHE A 897 4.36 20.74 -6.78
CA PHE A 897 3.63 21.45 -5.72
C PHE A 897 3.87 22.97 -5.64
N PHE A 898 4.68 23.56 -6.52
CA PHE A 898 4.88 25.00 -6.54
C PHE A 898 3.64 25.74 -7.09
N THR A 899 3.13 26.70 -6.34
CA THR A 899 2.00 27.53 -6.80
C THR A 899 2.04 28.94 -6.23
N THR A 900 1.60 29.90 -7.04
CA THR A 900 1.39 31.30 -6.68
C THR A 900 -0.06 31.61 -6.28
N LYS A 901 -0.95 30.61 -6.36
CA LYS A 901 -2.37 30.75 -6.01
C LYS A 901 -2.59 30.64 -4.48
N PRO A 902 -3.64 31.26 -3.92
CA PRO A 902 -3.99 31.10 -2.51
C PRO A 902 -4.18 29.62 -2.10
N PRO A 903 -3.94 29.27 -0.82
CA PRO A 903 -4.15 27.91 -0.31
C PRO A 903 -5.54 27.36 -0.70
N GLY A 904 -5.56 26.16 -1.28
CA GLY A 904 -6.79 25.52 -1.77
C GLY A 904 -7.29 26.01 -3.14
N GLN A 905 -6.57 26.86 -3.87
CA GLN A 905 -6.92 27.32 -5.24
C GLN A 905 -5.97 26.80 -6.34
N GLY A 906 -4.87 26.15 -5.98
CA GLY A 906 -3.96 25.47 -6.91
C GLY A 906 -3.26 24.28 -6.24
N THR A 907 -3.01 23.21 -6.99
CA THR A 907 -2.27 22.02 -6.51
C THR A 907 -0.77 22.11 -6.75
N GLY A 908 -0.32 23.04 -7.61
CA GLY A 908 1.08 23.15 -8.03
C GLY A 908 1.61 21.99 -8.88
N LEU A 909 0.75 21.12 -9.40
CA LEU A 909 1.15 19.95 -10.21
C LEU A 909 0.95 20.12 -11.73
N GLY A 910 0.22 21.16 -12.18
CA GLY A 910 -0.15 21.29 -13.60
C GLY A 910 1.05 21.41 -14.54
N LEU A 911 2.01 22.28 -14.21
CA LEU A 911 3.21 22.48 -15.03
C LEU A 911 4.25 21.37 -14.86
N SER A 912 4.39 20.79 -13.67
CA SER A 912 5.28 19.63 -13.46
C SER A 912 4.80 18.38 -14.20
N ILE A 913 3.47 18.18 -14.32
CA ILE A 913 2.87 17.17 -15.20
C ILE A 913 3.17 17.47 -16.67
N CYS A 914 3.03 18.73 -17.13
CA CYS A 914 3.40 19.10 -18.51
C CYS A 914 4.88 18.81 -18.81
N TYR A 915 5.78 19.11 -17.87
CA TYR A 915 7.20 18.80 -17.99
C TYR A 915 7.43 17.28 -18.12
N GLY A 916 6.82 16.47 -17.25
CA GLY A 916 6.90 15.01 -17.31
C GLY A 916 6.42 14.43 -18.65
N ILE A 917 5.22 14.83 -19.10
CA ILE A 917 4.62 14.34 -20.36
C ILE A 917 5.50 14.73 -21.57
N VAL A 918 5.91 16.00 -21.66
CA VAL A 918 6.71 16.47 -22.81
C VAL A 918 8.07 15.77 -22.83
N LYS A 919 8.70 15.53 -21.68
CA LYS A 919 9.95 14.76 -21.59
C LYS A 919 9.77 13.29 -21.95
N ALA A 920 8.66 12.66 -21.56
CA ALA A 920 8.35 11.27 -21.92
C ALA A 920 8.14 11.10 -23.44
N HIS A 921 7.71 12.15 -24.15
CA HIS A 921 7.63 12.20 -25.61
C HIS A 921 8.97 12.55 -26.30
N GLY A 922 10.10 12.54 -25.57
CA GLY A 922 11.41 12.96 -26.10
C GLY A 922 11.50 14.45 -26.42
N GLY A 923 10.59 15.26 -25.87
CA GLY A 923 10.48 16.68 -26.12
C GLY A 923 11.09 17.57 -25.03
N ASP A 924 10.99 18.88 -25.26
CA ASP A 924 11.42 19.94 -24.34
C ASP A 924 10.29 20.95 -24.14
N ILE A 925 10.10 21.43 -22.91
CA ILE A 925 9.19 22.54 -22.59
C ILE A 925 9.97 23.69 -21.95
N ALA A 926 9.69 24.91 -22.38
CA ALA A 926 10.28 26.15 -21.89
C ALA A 926 9.19 27.22 -21.70
N VAL A 927 9.57 28.33 -21.06
CA VAL A 927 8.71 29.51 -20.92
C VAL A 927 9.54 30.78 -21.14
N GLU A 928 8.92 31.82 -21.69
CA GLU A 928 9.48 33.16 -21.77
C GLU A 928 8.41 34.23 -21.49
N ASN A 929 8.85 35.42 -21.06
CA ASN A 929 7.97 36.57 -20.87
C ASN A 929 7.90 37.39 -22.17
N VAL A 930 6.69 37.66 -22.64
CA VAL A 930 6.47 38.39 -23.89
C VAL A 930 6.66 39.90 -23.68
N PRO A 931 7.43 40.61 -24.53
CA PRO A 931 7.55 42.07 -24.48
C PRO A 931 6.17 42.75 -24.61
N GLY A 932 5.77 43.51 -23.58
CA GLY A 932 4.40 44.04 -23.42
C GLY A 932 3.60 43.36 -22.30
N GLY A 933 4.11 42.26 -21.74
CA GLY A 933 3.52 41.51 -20.63
C GLY A 933 2.62 40.37 -21.13
N GLY A 934 2.85 39.18 -20.60
CA GLY A 934 2.28 37.92 -21.06
C GLY A 934 3.31 36.80 -20.90
N ALA A 935 2.88 35.54 -20.89
CA ALA A 935 3.78 34.39 -20.92
C ALA A 935 3.61 33.60 -22.23
N ARG A 936 4.73 33.13 -22.80
CA ARG A 936 4.73 32.16 -23.90
C ARG A 936 5.36 30.87 -23.40
N PHE A 937 4.58 29.80 -23.41
CA PHE A 937 5.07 28.43 -23.22
C PHE A 937 5.42 27.84 -24.58
N VAL A 938 6.60 27.24 -24.69
CA VAL A 938 7.13 26.65 -25.92
C VAL A 938 7.37 25.17 -25.69
N VAL A 939 6.81 24.32 -26.53
CA VAL A 939 6.88 22.85 -26.47
C VAL A 939 7.45 22.34 -27.79
N ASP A 940 8.64 21.74 -27.75
CA ASP A 940 9.32 21.16 -28.93
C ASP A 940 9.25 19.63 -28.87
N LEU A 941 8.53 18.99 -29.79
CA LEU A 941 8.34 17.53 -29.88
C LEU A 941 9.03 16.93 -31.12
N PRO A 942 9.58 15.70 -31.07
CA PRO A 942 10.19 15.06 -32.24
C PRO A 942 9.14 14.55 -33.26
N ILE A 943 9.49 14.56 -34.55
CA ILE A 943 8.66 13.95 -35.60
C ILE A 943 9.05 12.48 -35.75
N GLY A 944 8.29 11.59 -35.10
CA GLY A 944 8.50 10.14 -35.16
C GLY A 944 7.93 9.48 -36.43
N VAL A 945 8.57 8.41 -36.90
CA VAL A 945 8.04 7.51 -37.94
C VAL A 945 7.33 6.33 -37.27
N LEU A 946 6.05 6.13 -37.59
CA LEU A 946 5.22 5.09 -36.98
C LEU A 946 5.45 3.70 -37.60
N PRO A 947 5.50 2.63 -36.79
CA PRO A 947 5.30 1.27 -37.27
C PRO A 947 3.87 1.08 -37.80
N ALA A 948 3.70 0.30 -38.87
CA ALA A 948 2.38 0.02 -39.43
C ALA A 948 1.59 -0.95 -38.54
N VAL A 949 0.52 -0.46 -37.90
CA VAL A 949 -0.39 -1.27 -37.07
C VAL A 949 -1.52 -1.85 -37.94
N PRO A 950 -1.82 -3.16 -37.89
CA PRO A 950 -2.93 -3.75 -38.64
C PRO A 950 -4.30 -3.31 -38.09
N PRO A 951 -5.35 -3.23 -38.92
CA PRO A 951 -6.66 -2.74 -38.50
C PRO A 951 -7.32 -3.67 -37.47
N ARG A 952 -7.55 -3.15 -36.26
CA ARG A 952 -8.31 -3.83 -35.21
C ARG A 952 -9.80 -3.88 -35.60
N PRO A 953 -10.53 -4.99 -35.39
CA PRO A 953 -11.96 -5.07 -35.71
C PRO A 953 -12.78 -4.00 -34.99
N ALA A 954 -13.79 -3.46 -35.66
CA ALA A 954 -14.75 -2.54 -35.05
C ALA A 954 -15.55 -3.26 -33.94
N ALA A 955 -15.72 -2.60 -32.80
CA ALA A 955 -16.57 -3.12 -31.73
C ALA A 955 -18.06 -3.14 -32.17
N PRO A 956 -18.84 -4.17 -31.80
CA PRO A 956 -20.26 -4.22 -32.12
C PRO A 956 -21.02 -3.05 -31.49
N ALA A 957 -21.96 -2.45 -32.23
CA ALA A 957 -22.91 -1.50 -31.67
C ALA A 957 -23.87 -2.25 -30.72
N VAL A 958 -23.84 -1.90 -29.43
CA VAL A 958 -24.69 -2.54 -28.42
C VAL A 958 -26.16 -2.17 -28.66
N ALA A 959 -26.98 -3.19 -28.95
CA ALA A 959 -28.41 -3.03 -29.16
C ALA A 959 -29.14 -2.76 -27.82
N GLN A 960 -30.16 -1.91 -27.85
CA GLN A 960 -31.00 -1.64 -26.69
C GLN A 960 -32.03 -2.77 -26.49
N GLY A 961 -31.66 -3.80 -25.75
CA GLY A 961 -32.57 -4.87 -25.32
C GLY A 961 -33.53 -4.43 -24.20
N PRO A 962 -34.74 -5.03 -24.10
CA PRO A 962 -35.69 -4.75 -23.02
C PRO A 962 -35.23 -5.36 -21.69
N ALA A 963 -35.55 -4.69 -20.57
CA ALA A 963 -35.17 -5.14 -19.24
C ALA A 963 -35.98 -6.38 -18.78
N THR A 964 -35.29 -7.40 -18.25
CA THR A 964 -35.91 -8.58 -17.62
C THR A 964 -35.13 -9.06 -16.39
N ASP A 965 -35.92 -9.40 -15.37
CA ASP A 965 -35.64 -10.20 -14.16
C ASP A 965 -34.55 -9.84 -13.14
N ARG A 966 -34.85 -10.26 -11.90
CA ARG A 966 -34.16 -9.92 -10.65
C ARG A 966 -33.00 -10.89 -10.39
N ALA A 967 -31.87 -10.66 -11.06
CA ALA A 967 -30.64 -11.42 -10.87
C ALA A 967 -30.19 -11.52 -9.39
N ARG A 968 -29.57 -12.65 -9.04
CA ARG A 968 -28.85 -12.87 -7.77
C ARG A 968 -27.38 -12.51 -7.93
N ILE A 969 -26.86 -11.66 -7.05
CA ILE A 969 -25.55 -11.07 -7.20
C ILE A 969 -24.72 -11.29 -5.93
N LEU A 970 -23.56 -11.93 -6.08
CA LEU A 970 -22.56 -12.01 -5.02
C LEU A 970 -21.66 -10.77 -5.12
N VAL A 971 -21.56 -10.00 -4.04
CA VAL A 971 -20.64 -8.87 -3.92
C VAL A 971 -19.50 -9.27 -2.95
N VAL A 972 -18.26 -9.09 -3.41
CA VAL A 972 -17.05 -9.44 -2.69
C VAL A 972 -16.12 -8.22 -2.67
N ASP A 973 -15.96 -7.64 -1.49
CA ASP A 973 -15.21 -6.41 -1.20
C ASP A 973 -14.87 -6.49 0.31
N ASP A 974 -13.66 -6.10 0.74
CA ASP A 974 -13.26 -6.22 2.15
C ASP A 974 -13.69 -5.02 3.02
N GLU A 975 -14.09 -3.91 2.39
CA GLU A 975 -14.65 -2.76 3.12
C GLU A 975 -16.16 -2.92 3.38
N PRO A 976 -16.61 -2.99 4.65
CA PRO A 976 -18.02 -3.20 4.97
C PRO A 976 -18.90 -2.01 4.55
N GLU A 977 -18.36 -0.80 4.47
CA GLU A 977 -19.04 0.38 3.93
C GLU A 977 -19.31 0.27 2.43
N ILE A 978 -18.38 -0.32 1.66
CA ILE A 978 -18.57 -0.55 0.21
C ILE A 978 -19.53 -1.74 0.00
N LEU A 979 -19.43 -2.80 0.81
CA LEU A 979 -20.44 -3.86 0.82
C LEU A 979 -21.86 -3.33 1.10
N SER A 980 -22.03 -2.40 2.06
CA SER A 980 -23.33 -1.78 2.35
C SER A 980 -23.82 -0.94 1.16
N LEU A 981 -22.97 -0.05 0.63
CA LEU A 981 -23.30 0.80 -0.51
C LEU A 981 -23.71 -0.01 -1.74
N LEU A 982 -22.93 -1.04 -2.11
CA LEU A 982 -23.23 -1.90 -3.24
C LEU A 982 -24.51 -2.72 -3.02
N SER A 983 -24.76 -3.17 -1.79
CA SER A 983 -26.01 -3.85 -1.44
C SER A 983 -27.22 -2.92 -1.63
N GLU A 984 -27.19 -1.73 -1.05
CA GLU A 984 -28.28 -0.75 -1.14
C GLU A 984 -28.56 -0.30 -2.58
N VAL A 985 -27.51 -0.06 -3.40
CA VAL A 985 -27.66 0.24 -4.83
C VAL A 985 -28.38 -0.91 -5.55
N LEU A 986 -27.87 -2.13 -5.43
CA LEU A 986 -28.36 -3.28 -6.21
C LEU A 986 -29.74 -3.77 -5.75
N GLU A 987 -30.04 -3.72 -4.44
CA GLU A 987 -31.37 -4.03 -3.91
C GLU A 987 -32.39 -2.96 -4.31
N SER A 988 -32.01 -1.68 -4.38
CA SER A 988 -32.90 -0.61 -4.88
C SER A 988 -33.26 -0.78 -6.37
N SER A 989 -32.33 -1.33 -7.18
CA SER A 989 -32.57 -1.77 -8.56
C SER A 989 -33.45 -3.04 -8.65
N GLY A 990 -33.71 -3.71 -7.51
CA GLY A 990 -34.58 -4.89 -7.40
C GLY A 990 -33.87 -6.24 -7.48
N HIS A 991 -32.53 -6.28 -7.48
CA HIS A 991 -31.75 -7.52 -7.44
C HIS A 991 -31.78 -8.18 -6.05
N ARG A 992 -31.29 -9.42 -5.96
CA ARG A 992 -31.01 -10.07 -4.67
C ARG A 992 -29.51 -10.10 -4.43
N VAL A 993 -29.04 -9.44 -3.38
CA VAL A 993 -27.61 -9.38 -3.06
C VAL A 993 -27.24 -10.43 -2.02
N SER A 994 -26.03 -10.95 -2.12
CA SER A 994 -25.32 -11.69 -1.07
C SER A 994 -23.91 -11.12 -0.94
N THR A 995 -23.39 -10.99 0.28
CA THR A 995 -22.08 -10.38 0.54
C THR A 995 -21.05 -11.35 1.10
N ALA A 996 -19.78 -11.11 0.78
CA ALA A 996 -18.62 -11.80 1.33
C ALA A 996 -17.48 -10.78 1.57
N ALA A 997 -16.87 -10.81 2.76
CA ALA A 997 -15.85 -9.82 3.16
C ALA A 997 -14.40 -10.19 2.81
N ASN A 998 -14.20 -11.33 2.12
CA ASN A 998 -12.91 -11.76 1.57
C ASN A 998 -13.15 -12.88 0.52
N GLY A 999 -12.11 -13.20 -0.25
CA GLY A 999 -12.19 -14.25 -1.28
C GLY A 999 -12.54 -15.64 -0.73
N ARG A 1000 -12.06 -16.01 0.47
CA ARG A 1000 -12.40 -17.31 1.09
C ARG A 1000 -13.90 -17.44 1.35
N THR A 1001 -14.53 -16.40 1.91
CA THR A 1001 -15.97 -16.41 2.20
C THR A 1001 -16.80 -16.52 0.93
N ALA A 1002 -16.36 -15.89 -0.18
CA ALA A 1002 -17.00 -16.02 -1.48
C ALA A 1002 -16.95 -17.47 -2.01
N LEU A 1003 -15.74 -18.05 -2.05
CA LEU A 1003 -15.50 -19.42 -2.51
C LEU A 1003 -16.25 -20.45 -1.65
N GLU A 1004 -16.28 -20.28 -0.32
CA GLU A 1004 -17.05 -21.14 0.59
C GLU A 1004 -18.56 -21.12 0.30
N ARG A 1005 -19.16 -19.96 0.00
CA ARG A 1005 -20.58 -19.86 -0.36
C ARG A 1005 -20.91 -20.61 -1.65
N ILE A 1006 -20.05 -20.44 -2.66
CA ILE A 1006 -20.18 -21.11 -3.96
C ILE A 1006 -20.03 -22.64 -3.78
N ALA A 1007 -19.02 -23.09 -3.02
CA ALA A 1007 -18.81 -24.51 -2.70
C ALA A 1007 -19.94 -25.15 -1.87
N ARG A 1008 -20.68 -24.36 -1.07
CA ARG A 1008 -21.92 -24.79 -0.39
C ARG A 1008 -23.13 -24.89 -1.32
N GLY A 1009 -22.99 -24.54 -2.60
CA GLY A 1009 -24.06 -24.60 -3.60
C GLY A 1009 -24.96 -23.36 -3.66
N GLU A 1010 -24.51 -22.20 -3.15
CA GLU A 1010 -25.23 -20.95 -3.40
C GLU A 1010 -25.11 -20.56 -4.90
N VAL A 1011 -26.26 -20.44 -5.58
CA VAL A 1011 -26.31 -20.09 -7.01
C VAL A 1011 -26.51 -18.58 -7.19
N TYR A 1012 -25.58 -17.96 -7.92
CA TYR A 1012 -25.57 -16.55 -8.31
C TYR A 1012 -25.59 -16.41 -9.83
N ASP A 1013 -26.21 -15.35 -10.32
CA ASP A 1013 -26.28 -14.99 -11.74
C ASP A 1013 -25.12 -14.09 -12.17
N LEU A 1014 -24.49 -13.38 -11.21
CA LEU A 1014 -23.39 -12.44 -11.43
C LEU A 1014 -22.52 -12.33 -10.17
N VAL A 1015 -21.22 -12.06 -10.32
CA VAL A 1015 -20.31 -11.75 -9.21
C VAL A 1015 -19.67 -10.37 -9.42
N LEU A 1016 -19.69 -9.52 -8.40
CA LEU A 1016 -18.95 -8.26 -8.37
C LEU A 1016 -17.81 -8.43 -7.36
N LEU A 1017 -16.57 -8.30 -7.80
CA LEU A 1017 -15.37 -8.79 -7.09
C LEU A 1017 -14.26 -7.74 -7.09
N ASP A 1018 -13.84 -7.22 -5.93
CA ASP A 1018 -12.62 -6.40 -5.87
C ASP A 1018 -11.39 -7.24 -6.21
N VAL A 1019 -10.50 -6.69 -7.02
CA VAL A 1019 -9.21 -7.29 -7.37
C VAL A 1019 -8.29 -7.36 -6.13
N LYS A 1020 -8.30 -6.35 -5.25
CA LYS A 1020 -7.37 -6.26 -4.12
C LYS A 1020 -8.11 -6.45 -2.79
N MET A 1021 -7.90 -7.61 -2.17
CA MET A 1021 -8.47 -7.98 -0.87
C MET A 1021 -7.44 -8.77 -0.04
N PRO A 1022 -7.52 -8.75 1.31
CA PRO A 1022 -6.71 -9.57 2.19
C PRO A 1022 -7.08 -11.07 2.13
N GLU A 1023 -6.15 -11.89 2.62
CA GLU A 1023 -6.17 -13.37 2.63
C GLU A 1023 -6.19 -14.06 1.26
N ILE A 1024 -7.17 -13.75 0.41
CA ILE A 1024 -7.32 -14.27 -0.95
C ILE A 1024 -7.83 -13.12 -1.81
N ASP A 1025 -7.01 -12.68 -2.75
CA ASP A 1025 -7.30 -11.55 -3.64
C ASP A 1025 -8.30 -11.93 -4.75
N GLY A 1026 -8.88 -10.91 -5.42
CA GLY A 1026 -9.86 -11.13 -6.48
C GLY A 1026 -9.30 -11.86 -7.69
N ARG A 1027 -7.98 -11.80 -7.89
CA ARG A 1027 -7.28 -12.58 -8.91
C ARG A 1027 -7.33 -14.07 -8.59
N THR A 1028 -6.96 -14.47 -7.38
CA THR A 1028 -6.99 -15.88 -6.95
C THR A 1028 -8.42 -16.43 -6.95
N VAL A 1029 -9.39 -15.64 -6.50
CA VAL A 1029 -10.83 -16.00 -6.59
C VAL A 1029 -11.26 -16.22 -8.04
N PHE A 1030 -10.81 -15.37 -8.99
CA PHE A 1030 -11.14 -15.52 -10.40
C PHE A 1030 -10.47 -16.76 -11.03
N GLU A 1031 -9.19 -17.02 -10.71
CA GLU A 1031 -8.46 -18.19 -11.22
C GLU A 1031 -9.04 -19.51 -10.69
N GLU A 1032 -9.54 -19.57 -9.44
CA GLU A 1032 -10.32 -20.71 -8.94
C GLU A 1032 -11.71 -20.82 -9.57
N LEU A 1033 -12.40 -19.70 -9.79
CA LEU A 1033 -13.67 -19.67 -10.51
C LEU A 1033 -13.53 -20.17 -11.96
N GLU A 1034 -12.48 -19.83 -12.70
CA GLU A 1034 -12.25 -20.37 -14.05
C GLU A 1034 -11.98 -21.87 -14.05
N ARG A 1035 -11.31 -22.39 -13.01
CA ARG A 1035 -11.02 -23.82 -12.86
C ARG A 1035 -12.28 -24.65 -12.53
N ASP A 1036 -13.04 -24.23 -11.52
CA ASP A 1036 -14.07 -25.07 -10.90
C ASP A 1036 -15.51 -24.65 -11.26
N HIS A 1037 -15.72 -23.38 -11.62
CA HIS A 1037 -17.04 -22.80 -11.95
C HIS A 1037 -17.01 -21.87 -13.19
N PRO A 1038 -16.51 -22.32 -14.36
CA PRO A 1038 -16.24 -21.44 -15.51
C PRO A 1038 -17.46 -20.68 -16.06
N GLU A 1039 -18.68 -21.22 -15.90
CA GLU A 1039 -19.92 -20.52 -16.30
C GLU A 1039 -20.29 -19.36 -15.35
N LEU A 1040 -19.73 -19.31 -14.14
CA LEU A 1040 -19.82 -18.19 -13.21
C LEU A 1040 -18.65 -17.22 -13.40
N ALA A 1041 -17.44 -17.72 -13.67
CA ALA A 1041 -16.27 -16.89 -14.00
C ALA A 1041 -16.53 -15.92 -15.16
N ARG A 1042 -17.23 -16.39 -16.20
CA ARG A 1042 -17.69 -15.54 -17.33
C ARG A 1042 -18.52 -14.33 -16.89
N ARG A 1043 -19.15 -14.37 -15.72
CA ARG A 1043 -20.11 -13.40 -15.16
C ARG A 1043 -19.51 -12.58 -14.02
N VAL A 1044 -18.18 -12.51 -13.93
CA VAL A 1044 -17.47 -11.62 -13.00
C VAL A 1044 -17.39 -10.21 -13.58
N ILE A 1045 -17.73 -9.22 -12.76
CA ILE A 1045 -17.39 -7.80 -12.93
C ILE A 1045 -16.34 -7.47 -11.87
N PHE A 1046 -15.20 -6.92 -12.28
CA PHE A 1046 -14.18 -6.48 -11.30
C PHE A 1046 -14.49 -5.10 -10.71
N SER A 1047 -14.24 -4.94 -9.42
CA SER A 1047 -14.12 -3.65 -8.72
C SER A 1047 -12.62 -3.33 -8.59
N THR A 1048 -12.20 -2.07 -8.73
CA THR A 1048 -10.82 -1.68 -8.41
C THR A 1048 -10.66 -0.18 -8.13
N GLY A 1049 -9.94 0.15 -7.05
CA GLY A 1049 -9.44 1.50 -6.77
C GLY A 1049 -8.04 1.80 -7.32
N ASP A 1050 -7.39 0.81 -7.94
CA ASP A 1050 -6.07 0.89 -8.56
C ASP A 1050 -6.15 0.50 -10.05
N VAL A 1051 -6.28 1.52 -10.89
CA VAL A 1051 -6.37 1.39 -12.36
C VAL A 1051 -4.98 1.56 -13.02
N ILE A 1052 -3.91 1.63 -12.23
CA ILE A 1052 -2.58 2.08 -12.68
C ILE A 1052 -1.46 1.10 -12.28
N SER A 1053 -1.70 0.15 -11.38
CA SER A 1053 -0.96 -1.12 -11.35
C SER A 1053 -1.08 -1.80 -12.72
N ASP A 1054 0.06 -1.93 -13.39
CA ASP A 1054 0.11 -2.54 -14.72
C ASP A 1054 -0.29 -4.03 -14.63
N ASP A 1055 0.12 -4.74 -13.56
CA ASP A 1055 -0.32 -6.11 -13.26
C ASP A 1055 -1.85 -6.24 -13.18
N THR A 1056 -2.51 -5.27 -12.52
CA THR A 1056 -3.98 -5.23 -12.37
C THR A 1056 -4.65 -4.97 -13.73
N ARG A 1057 -4.08 -4.06 -14.53
CA ARG A 1057 -4.61 -3.72 -15.86
C ARG A 1057 -4.40 -4.85 -16.87
N GLU A 1058 -3.24 -5.50 -16.87
CA GLU A 1058 -2.94 -6.67 -17.70
C GLU A 1058 -3.83 -7.86 -17.30
N PHE A 1059 -4.01 -8.13 -16.01
CA PHE A 1059 -4.92 -9.16 -15.51
C PHE A 1059 -6.37 -8.93 -15.99
N ILE A 1060 -6.93 -7.73 -15.80
CA ILE A 1060 -8.29 -7.40 -16.25
C ILE A 1060 -8.38 -7.56 -17.78
N GLN A 1061 -7.39 -7.07 -18.55
CA GLN A 1061 -7.38 -7.23 -20.01
C GLN A 1061 -7.27 -8.69 -20.47
N ALA A 1062 -6.46 -9.51 -19.79
CA ALA A 1062 -6.31 -10.94 -20.09
C ALA A 1062 -7.57 -11.75 -19.78
N SER A 1063 -8.26 -11.46 -18.67
CA SER A 1063 -9.54 -12.10 -18.30
C SER A 1063 -10.69 -11.79 -19.28
N GLY A 1064 -10.57 -10.68 -20.02
CA GLY A 1064 -11.63 -10.15 -20.87
C GLY A 1064 -12.93 -9.80 -20.13
N ARG A 1065 -12.89 -9.65 -18.80
CA ARG A 1065 -14.06 -9.26 -17.98
C ARG A 1065 -14.25 -7.73 -17.95
N PRO A 1066 -15.49 -7.24 -17.78
CA PRO A 1066 -15.74 -5.83 -17.49
C PRO A 1066 -15.26 -5.45 -16.08
N ALA A 1067 -14.99 -4.16 -15.87
CA ALA A 1067 -14.58 -3.61 -14.57
C ALA A 1067 -15.26 -2.25 -14.27
N VAL A 1068 -15.41 -1.94 -13.00
CA VAL A 1068 -15.91 -0.68 -12.44
C VAL A 1068 -14.82 -0.05 -11.57
N MET A 1069 -14.60 1.26 -11.71
CA MET A 1069 -13.47 1.96 -11.08
C MET A 1069 -13.92 2.70 -9.81
N LYS A 1070 -13.32 2.42 -8.65
CA LYS A 1070 -13.51 3.23 -7.43
C LYS A 1070 -12.75 4.58 -7.60
N PRO A 1071 -13.36 5.75 -7.32
CA PRO A 1071 -14.75 5.96 -6.91
C PRO A 1071 -15.74 5.97 -8.07
N PHE A 1072 -16.82 5.20 -7.90
CA PHE A 1072 -17.95 5.07 -8.82
C PHE A 1072 -19.25 5.67 -8.23
N VAL A 1073 -20.27 5.85 -9.08
CA VAL A 1073 -21.66 6.15 -8.68
C VAL A 1073 -22.62 5.01 -9.03
N SER A 1074 -23.85 5.06 -8.52
CA SER A 1074 -24.94 4.10 -8.81
C SER A 1074 -25.07 3.79 -10.30
N ASP A 1075 -25.07 4.84 -11.12
CA ASP A 1075 -25.32 4.78 -12.56
C ASP A 1075 -24.24 4.00 -13.31
N ASP A 1076 -22.98 4.04 -12.83
CA ASP A 1076 -21.89 3.27 -13.43
C ASP A 1076 -22.01 1.77 -13.14
N ILE A 1077 -22.39 1.42 -11.91
CA ILE A 1077 -22.66 0.03 -11.51
C ILE A 1077 -23.83 -0.50 -12.34
N GLU A 1078 -24.99 0.18 -12.31
CA GLU A 1078 -26.18 -0.23 -13.06
C GLU A 1078 -25.93 -0.35 -14.58
N ARG A 1079 -25.09 0.54 -15.15
CA ARG A 1079 -24.75 0.54 -16.58
C ARG A 1079 -23.93 -0.69 -16.95
N VAL A 1080 -22.82 -0.94 -16.25
CA VAL A 1080 -21.94 -2.09 -16.53
C VAL A 1080 -22.66 -3.41 -16.24
N LEU A 1081 -23.46 -3.45 -15.18
CA LEU A 1081 -24.29 -4.60 -14.81
C LEU A 1081 -25.37 -4.90 -15.85
N ARG A 1082 -26.11 -3.89 -16.34
CA ARG A 1082 -27.07 -4.08 -17.44
C ARG A 1082 -26.40 -4.56 -18.73
N THR A 1083 -25.24 -4.02 -19.10
CA THR A 1083 -24.48 -4.53 -20.25
C THR A 1083 -24.00 -5.96 -20.05
N THR A 1084 -23.59 -6.33 -18.84
CA THR A 1084 -23.12 -7.69 -18.52
C THR A 1084 -24.27 -8.70 -18.57
N LEU A 1085 -25.41 -8.41 -17.93
CA LEU A 1085 -26.59 -9.28 -17.96
C LEU A 1085 -27.20 -9.39 -19.37
N ALA A 1086 -27.21 -8.31 -20.16
CA ALA A 1086 -27.70 -8.34 -21.54
C ALA A 1086 -26.82 -9.18 -22.49
N ASN A 1087 -25.55 -9.43 -22.14
CA ASN A 1087 -24.63 -10.29 -22.90
C ASN A 1087 -24.66 -11.77 -22.45
N LEU A 1088 -25.58 -12.15 -21.54
CA LEU A 1088 -25.75 -13.52 -21.03
C LEU A 1088 -27.02 -14.21 -21.57
N HIS A 1089 -27.68 -13.61 -22.56
CA HIS A 1089 -28.87 -14.08 -23.25
C HIS A 1089 -28.68 -14.03 -24.78
#